data_AF-A0A662A532-F1
#
_entry.id   AF-A0A662A532-F1
#
_cell.length_a   1.000
_cell.length_b   1.000
_cell.length_c   1.000
_cell.angle_alpha   90.00
_cell.angle_beta   90.00
_cell.angle_gamma   90.00
#
_symmetry.space_group_name_H-M   'P 1'
#
loop_
_entity.id
_entity.type
_entity.pdbx_description
1 polymer ?
#
loop_
_entity_poly.entity_id
_entity_poly.type
_entity_poly.pdbx_seq_one_letter_code
_entity_poly.pdbx_strand_id
1 'polypeptide(L)'
;MGTHTKLKKMKTIVFTLIMVFIGLGLFAQVAINTDGSDPDASAMLDVKSTTGGLLIPRMTEQQVMNINNPAQGLLVYDISNNYFVYYDSGKWNILKEGELPRFIIDTDQDTRINVEASADEDKIRFYMEGIEYLVLDKGRINIVNTGQSVFIGEDAGFKDDLTTNENVFIGHNSAYNTINGERNVAIGHNSLFTNDSGDKNTAIGYKALQANKTNDENVAIGAFSLQSNTGAENTAIGTSSMFYNNNGTKNTVAGKNAMYANQNGNSNCGFGYEALYTNTHGQSNVAIGTRALYQNTDRGNLVAIGDSALYKNGTGATESFHATNNTAVGSKALFDNKQGYSNTAIGSRAMINNDDGWKNTAIGAYAMNGNNRGSRNTALGSQALYTNSSGSYNTAVGINTLMQNTESYNTGMGAEALQNNTNGAYNTANGYHALHLNEGGSENTATGANALMKNISGGNTAFGTGALMNNTEGSQNTAIGMNALFSNEGGTQNTAIGFNADVLDNGFTNTTAIGFDAKVGQSNAVTIGNPDVNVGLAGVSNPTEKLEVPGAIKIGNTTNAIPDAGTIRWNQEIGSFEGFDGNEWLSFNGNTSSWGSNPNSIYGNEQVQVPDTNNLEGFGLSIHGNQDYIVIGAPGSDFDKGRAYIYKKSNGTWTLDDILTASDGTAGDGFGSSVSIDRYMTWPVGIAVIVGAPGANSDKGKAYFFNNWDGAGWSEEEIIQPTDLQAGDNFGNSVAMDINYIAIGAKGFGSDYGKVYTYYCVLGYSITFSFHSSIIPADIASNDYFGHSVSIDNNYLIAGAPGYPNSSNTGKAYLYELQNSSWVQLEKFTKNEVDGFGFSVSIADNYYTKIAIGAPFSTVNPKTKAGKVYLYEKEATGFPEQQVLTSENPNSFDYFGHNVSILDEGFLLVGVPYKGSNDNGLAVLFEQTGAIWGQTAKFYPPDYSYQYMGKSVAFGDGDILVGANSDDVGNVFIFSKKPNY
;
A
#
# COMPACT_ATOMS: atom_id res chain seq x y z
N MET A 1 -76.41 72.94 -165.43
CA MET A 1 -77.14 71.79 -166.00
C MET A 1 -77.06 70.67 -164.98
N GLY A 2 -78.10 69.93 -164.57
CA GLY A 2 -79.53 69.93 -164.93
C GLY A 2 -80.12 68.59 -164.43
N THR A 3 -80.70 68.55 -163.23
CA THR A 3 -82.16 68.40 -162.96
C THR A 3 -82.80 67.02 -163.25
N HIS A 4 -83.34 66.40 -162.17
CA HIS A 4 -84.50 65.47 -162.14
C HIS A 4 -84.31 64.02 -162.69
N THR A 5 -85.00 62.94 -162.23
CA THR A 5 -85.88 62.67 -161.05
C THR A 5 -86.18 61.15 -160.85
N LYS A 6 -86.34 60.67 -159.58
CA LYS A 6 -87.25 59.57 -159.13
C LYS A 6 -86.89 58.12 -159.66
N LEU A 7 -87.36 56.92 -159.23
CA LEU A 7 -88.09 56.27 -158.09
C LEU A 7 -87.94 54.70 -158.23
N LYS A 8 -88.42 53.70 -157.44
CA LYS A 8 -89.16 53.47 -156.14
C LYS A 8 -89.01 51.96 -155.74
N LYS A 9 -89.17 51.59 -154.45
CA LYS A 9 -89.47 50.22 -153.87
C LYS A 9 -88.40 49.09 -154.02
N MET A 10 -88.35 48.00 -153.20
CA MET A 10 -88.59 47.78 -151.73
C MET A 10 -88.31 46.31 -151.29
N LYS A 11 -87.86 46.10 -150.02
CA LYS A 11 -87.86 44.83 -149.20
C LYS A 11 -86.85 43.70 -149.54
N THR A 12 -86.33 42.84 -148.64
CA THR A 12 -86.23 42.78 -147.13
C THR A 12 -85.35 41.57 -146.66
N ILE A 13 -84.55 41.71 -145.57
CA ILE A 13 -83.88 40.64 -144.71
C ILE A 13 -82.66 39.87 -145.33
N VAL A 14 -81.65 39.33 -144.60
CA VAL A 14 -80.92 39.71 -143.33
C VAL A 14 -79.64 38.83 -143.10
N PHE A 15 -78.77 39.20 -142.13
CA PHE A 15 -77.58 38.49 -141.53
C PHE A 15 -76.39 38.09 -142.45
N THR A 16 -75.20 38.73 -142.36
CA THR A 16 -74.06 38.53 -141.39
C THR A 16 -73.08 37.42 -141.84
N LEU A 17 -72.14 37.67 -142.77
CA LEU A 17 -70.75 38.22 -142.57
C LEU A 17 -69.91 37.42 -141.55
N ILE A 18 -68.96 36.53 -141.90
CA ILE A 18 -67.68 36.61 -142.70
C ILE A 18 -66.44 36.88 -141.82
N MET A 19 -65.30 36.26 -142.18
CA MET A 19 -64.15 35.97 -141.30
C MET A 19 -62.83 36.70 -141.64
N VAL A 20 -61.99 36.89 -140.60
CA VAL A 20 -60.49 36.84 -140.58
C VAL A 20 -59.68 37.95 -141.28
N PHE A 21 -58.96 38.77 -140.49
CA PHE A 21 -57.49 38.66 -140.34
C PHE A 21 -56.94 39.39 -139.08
N ILE A 22 -56.06 38.69 -138.34
CA ILE A 22 -55.08 39.07 -137.28
C ILE A 22 -55.18 40.42 -136.52
N GLY A 23 -55.10 40.35 -135.18
CA GLY A 23 -54.66 41.44 -134.30
C GLY A 23 -54.13 40.91 -132.96
N LEU A 24 -53.03 41.47 -132.44
CA LEU A 24 -52.40 41.08 -131.16
C LEU A 24 -52.95 41.91 -130.00
N GLY A 25 -53.11 41.29 -128.82
CA GLY A 25 -53.46 41.98 -127.57
C GLY A 25 -52.23 42.13 -126.67
N LEU A 26 -51.92 43.37 -126.25
CA LEU A 26 -50.89 43.68 -125.26
C LEU A 26 -51.53 43.93 -123.90
N PHE A 27 -50.95 43.37 -122.84
CA PHE A 27 -51.19 43.84 -121.48
C PHE A 27 -50.19 44.96 -121.17
N ALA A 28 -50.68 46.08 -120.60
CA ALA A 28 -49.84 47.19 -120.19
C ALA A 28 -49.72 47.22 -118.67
N GLN A 29 -48.58 46.78 -118.14
CA GLN A 29 -48.15 47.13 -116.78
C GLN A 29 -47.77 48.63 -116.76
N VAL A 30 -47.91 49.28 -115.60
CA VAL A 30 -47.56 50.70 -115.46
C VAL A 30 -46.28 50.83 -114.63
N ALA A 31 -45.20 51.30 -115.26
CA ALA A 31 -44.04 51.83 -114.55
C ALA A 31 -44.21 53.34 -114.32
N ILE A 32 -43.91 53.80 -113.11
CA ILE A 32 -43.69 55.22 -112.78
C ILE A 32 -42.29 55.35 -112.22
N ASN A 33 -41.33 55.57 -113.12
CA ASN A 33 -39.92 55.76 -112.82
C ASN A 33 -39.32 56.88 -113.71
N THR A 34 -38.06 57.23 -113.47
CA THR A 34 -37.34 58.28 -114.23
C THR A 34 -36.10 57.77 -114.96
N ASP A 35 -35.73 56.50 -114.75
CA ASP A 35 -34.66 55.79 -115.44
C ASP A 35 -35.15 55.02 -116.68
N GLY A 36 -36.47 54.88 -116.85
CA GLY A 36 -37.08 54.23 -118.01
C GLY A 36 -36.95 52.72 -118.02
N SER A 37 -36.74 52.08 -116.85
CA SER A 37 -36.78 50.61 -116.78
C SER A 37 -38.21 50.10 -117.00
N ASP A 38 -38.33 48.90 -117.57
CA ASP A 38 -39.60 48.16 -117.55
C ASP A 38 -40.08 47.98 -116.09
N PRO A 39 -41.40 47.91 -115.84
CA PRO A 39 -41.94 47.57 -114.52
C PRO A 39 -41.59 46.13 -114.14
N ASP A 40 -41.38 45.86 -112.85
CA ASP A 40 -41.15 44.49 -112.39
C ASP A 40 -42.26 43.53 -112.84
N ALA A 41 -41.88 42.34 -113.32
CA ALA A 41 -42.81 41.36 -113.91
C ALA A 41 -43.87 40.83 -112.93
N SER A 42 -43.71 41.04 -111.61
CA SER A 42 -44.70 40.72 -110.58
C SER A 42 -45.64 41.88 -110.24
N ALA A 43 -45.33 43.10 -110.66
CA ALA A 43 -46.05 44.32 -110.29
C ALA A 43 -47.01 44.79 -111.40
N MET A 44 -48.28 45.05 -111.06
CA MET A 44 -49.23 45.69 -111.98
C MET A 44 -49.01 47.21 -112.09
N LEU A 45 -48.51 47.80 -111.01
CA LEU A 45 -48.01 49.17 -110.90
C LEU A 45 -46.67 49.13 -110.15
N ASP A 46 -45.60 49.54 -110.81
CA ASP A 46 -44.26 49.68 -110.22
C ASP A 46 -43.93 51.18 -110.08
N VAL A 47 -43.47 51.61 -108.90
CA VAL A 47 -43.17 53.01 -108.58
C VAL A 47 -41.78 53.11 -107.98
N LYS A 48 -40.82 53.49 -108.81
CA LYS A 48 -39.38 53.44 -108.51
C LYS A 48 -38.79 54.85 -108.55
N SER A 49 -38.51 55.39 -107.36
CA SER A 49 -37.91 56.71 -107.19
C SER A 49 -36.98 56.73 -105.97
N THR A 50 -35.92 57.55 -106.05
CA THR A 50 -34.94 57.76 -104.98
C THR A 50 -35.15 59.09 -104.24
N THR A 51 -36.09 59.92 -104.70
CA THR A 51 -36.34 61.28 -104.18
C THR A 51 -37.82 61.61 -103.96
N GLY A 52 -38.72 60.75 -104.42
CA GLY A 52 -40.16 60.80 -104.17
C GLY A 52 -40.70 59.44 -103.74
N GLY A 53 -41.95 59.40 -103.30
CA GLY A 53 -42.64 58.17 -102.90
C GLY A 53 -44.09 58.16 -103.37
N LEU A 54 -44.74 56.99 -103.28
CA LEU A 54 -46.14 56.83 -103.64
C LEU A 54 -47.05 57.50 -102.59
N LEU A 55 -47.71 58.60 -102.94
CA LEU A 55 -48.68 59.25 -102.07
C LEU A 55 -50.02 58.50 -102.10
N ILE A 56 -50.08 57.43 -101.30
CA ILE A 56 -51.30 56.69 -100.94
C ILE A 56 -52.41 57.66 -100.46
N PRO A 57 -53.71 57.40 -100.73
CA PRO A 57 -54.80 58.28 -100.31
C PRO A 57 -54.73 58.64 -98.82
N ARG A 58 -54.65 59.96 -98.56
CA ARG A 58 -54.59 60.55 -97.23
C ARG A 58 -55.98 61.01 -96.83
N MET A 59 -56.55 60.36 -95.82
CA MET A 59 -57.97 60.48 -95.46
C MET A 59 -58.09 60.53 -93.94
N THR A 60 -59.04 61.29 -93.38
CA THR A 60 -59.30 61.21 -91.93
C THR A 60 -59.96 59.87 -91.60
N GLU A 61 -59.82 59.38 -90.37
CA GLU A 61 -60.51 58.18 -89.86
C GLU A 61 -62.00 58.12 -90.28
N GLN A 62 -62.74 59.23 -90.16
CA GLN A 62 -64.14 59.31 -90.58
C GLN A 62 -64.33 59.17 -92.10
N GLN A 63 -63.37 59.64 -92.92
CA GLN A 63 -63.38 59.42 -94.37
C GLN A 63 -63.03 57.96 -94.71
N VAL A 64 -62.08 57.35 -94.01
CA VAL A 64 -61.68 55.93 -94.16
C VAL A 64 -62.85 55.00 -93.84
N MET A 65 -63.55 55.25 -92.74
CA MET A 65 -64.75 54.48 -92.33
C MET A 65 -65.96 54.69 -93.26
N ASN A 66 -65.99 55.78 -94.04
CA ASN A 66 -67.05 56.06 -95.03
C ASN A 66 -66.76 55.49 -96.43
N ILE A 67 -65.68 54.72 -96.62
CA ILE A 67 -65.41 54.01 -97.88
C ILE A 67 -66.43 52.87 -98.02
N ASN A 68 -67.41 53.04 -98.91
CA ASN A 68 -68.41 52.01 -99.21
C ASN A 68 -67.75 50.82 -99.93
N ASN A 69 -67.90 49.62 -99.38
CA ASN A 69 -67.33 48.36 -99.90
C ASN A 69 -65.81 48.46 -100.21
N PRO A 70 -64.94 48.67 -99.20
CA PRO A 70 -63.49 48.78 -99.43
C PRO A 70 -62.95 47.45 -99.99
N ALA A 71 -62.00 47.54 -100.93
CA ALA A 71 -61.34 46.36 -101.48
C ALA A 71 -60.39 45.72 -100.46
N GLN A 72 -60.28 44.40 -100.46
CA GLN A 72 -59.31 43.69 -99.63
C GLN A 72 -57.88 44.04 -100.08
N GLY A 73 -57.02 44.40 -99.13
CA GLY A 73 -55.70 44.97 -99.39
C GLY A 73 -55.69 46.48 -99.70
N LEU A 74 -56.83 47.18 -99.63
CA LEU A 74 -56.86 48.64 -99.83
C LEU A 74 -56.08 49.34 -98.72
N LEU A 75 -54.94 49.94 -99.08
CA LEU A 75 -54.10 50.74 -98.20
C LEU A 75 -54.52 52.23 -98.26
N VAL A 76 -54.65 52.87 -97.10
CA VAL A 76 -54.81 54.33 -96.95
C VAL A 76 -53.91 54.83 -95.83
N TYR A 77 -53.61 56.12 -95.82
CA TYR A 77 -52.93 56.77 -94.70
C TYR A 77 -53.92 57.62 -93.92
N ASP A 78 -54.15 57.25 -92.66
CA ASP A 78 -55.08 57.97 -91.78
C ASP A 78 -54.43 59.24 -91.24
N ILE A 79 -54.89 60.41 -91.69
CA ILE A 79 -54.37 61.71 -91.22
C ILE A 79 -54.99 62.20 -89.92
N SER A 80 -56.01 61.51 -89.37
CA SER A 80 -56.42 61.73 -87.98
C SER A 80 -55.39 61.16 -87.01
N ASN A 81 -54.90 59.95 -87.31
CA ASN A 81 -54.11 59.13 -86.39
C ASN A 81 -52.63 58.94 -86.80
N ASN A 82 -52.24 59.45 -87.98
CA ASN A 82 -50.88 59.50 -88.53
C ASN A 82 -50.19 58.15 -88.82
N TYR A 83 -50.96 57.08 -89.06
CA TYR A 83 -50.43 55.77 -89.47
C TYR A 83 -51.08 55.24 -90.76
N PHE A 84 -50.44 54.26 -91.38
CA PHE A 84 -51.04 53.48 -92.47
C PHE A 84 -52.04 52.46 -91.91
N VAL A 85 -53.22 52.38 -92.54
CA VAL A 85 -54.17 51.31 -92.33
C VAL A 85 -54.50 50.61 -93.64
N TYR A 86 -54.69 49.29 -93.58
CA TYR A 86 -55.13 48.49 -94.71
C TYR A 86 -56.43 47.76 -94.38
N TYR A 87 -57.33 47.68 -95.35
CA TYR A 87 -58.58 46.95 -95.21
C TYR A 87 -58.36 45.46 -95.49
N ASP A 88 -58.68 44.62 -94.52
CA ASP A 88 -58.61 43.17 -94.66
C ASP A 88 -59.72 42.49 -93.87
N SER A 89 -60.33 41.46 -94.47
CA SER A 89 -61.28 40.55 -93.83
C SER A 89 -62.42 41.26 -93.07
N GLY A 90 -62.94 42.35 -93.65
CA GLY A 90 -64.08 43.11 -93.13
C GLY A 90 -63.74 44.29 -92.20
N LYS A 91 -62.46 44.61 -91.99
CA LYS A 91 -62.02 45.65 -91.04
C LYS A 91 -60.76 46.39 -91.52
N TRP A 92 -60.52 47.58 -90.98
CA TRP A 92 -59.26 48.30 -91.11
C TRP A 92 -58.26 47.81 -90.03
N ASN A 93 -57.00 47.61 -90.42
CA ASN A 93 -55.92 47.14 -89.54
C ASN A 93 -54.71 48.07 -89.67
N ILE A 94 -53.99 48.30 -88.57
CA ILE A 94 -52.81 49.20 -88.52
C ILE A 94 -51.56 48.44 -88.97
N LEU A 95 -50.72 49.08 -89.79
CA LEU A 95 -49.41 48.57 -90.20
C LEU A 95 -48.32 49.07 -89.23
N LYS A 96 -47.71 48.18 -88.43
CA LYS A 96 -46.59 48.51 -87.52
C LYS A 96 -45.56 47.37 -87.43
N GLU A 97 -44.35 47.69 -86.98
CA GLU A 97 -43.33 46.68 -86.65
C GLU A 97 -43.70 45.87 -85.39
N GLY A 98 -43.16 44.65 -85.29
CA GLY A 98 -43.36 43.73 -84.17
C GLY A 98 -42.29 43.87 -83.09
N GLU A 99 -42.68 43.70 -81.84
CA GLU A 99 -41.75 43.71 -80.69
C GLU A 99 -40.91 42.43 -80.65
N LEU A 100 -39.64 42.55 -80.26
CA LEU A 100 -38.78 41.39 -80.01
C LEU A 100 -39.25 40.65 -78.74
N PRO A 101 -39.31 39.31 -78.74
CA PRO A 101 -39.81 38.56 -77.59
C PRO A 101 -38.86 38.69 -76.39
N ARG A 102 -39.34 39.30 -75.30
CA ARG A 102 -38.65 39.40 -73.98
C ARG A 102 -38.62 38.07 -73.21
N PHE A 103 -39.24 37.03 -73.77
CA PHE A 103 -39.42 35.73 -73.12
C PHE A 103 -38.99 34.59 -74.04
N ILE A 104 -38.37 33.57 -73.46
CA ILE A 104 -38.37 32.22 -74.02
C ILE A 104 -39.48 31.48 -73.28
N ILE A 105 -40.59 31.19 -73.97
CA ILE A 105 -41.80 30.55 -73.42
C ILE A 105 -42.00 29.16 -74.05
N ASP A 106 -42.64 28.28 -73.31
CA ASP A 106 -43.26 27.05 -73.80
C ASP A 106 -44.63 27.32 -74.49
N THR A 107 -45.49 26.31 -74.59
CA THR A 107 -46.72 26.37 -75.40
C THR A 107 -47.92 26.95 -74.63
N ASP A 108 -47.95 26.72 -73.33
CA ASP A 108 -48.95 27.13 -72.32
C ASP A 108 -48.54 28.45 -71.61
N GLN A 109 -47.25 28.82 -71.73
CA GLN A 109 -46.60 30.02 -71.19
C GLN A 109 -46.30 29.98 -69.69
N ASP A 110 -46.42 28.81 -69.05
CA ASP A 110 -46.16 28.66 -67.61
C ASP A 110 -44.68 28.44 -67.30
N THR A 111 -43.94 27.76 -68.19
CA THR A 111 -42.49 27.58 -68.11
C THR A 111 -41.79 28.55 -69.05
N ARG A 112 -41.03 29.49 -68.47
CA ARG A 112 -40.44 30.59 -69.24
C ARG A 112 -39.19 31.20 -68.63
N ILE A 113 -38.27 31.63 -69.49
CA ILE A 113 -37.19 32.54 -69.14
C ILE A 113 -37.66 33.97 -69.41
N ASN A 114 -37.62 34.83 -68.40
CA ASN A 114 -37.97 36.25 -68.46
C ASN A 114 -36.71 37.08 -68.24
N VAL A 115 -36.44 38.03 -69.14
CA VAL A 115 -35.26 38.92 -69.10
C VAL A 115 -35.76 40.36 -69.08
N GLU A 116 -35.35 41.14 -68.07
CA GLU A 116 -35.81 42.51 -67.83
C GLU A 116 -37.35 42.62 -67.75
N ALA A 117 -37.96 42.41 -66.58
CA ALA A 117 -39.42 42.47 -66.45
C ALA A 117 -39.98 43.90 -66.46
N SER A 118 -39.13 44.91 -66.23
CA SER A 118 -39.43 46.34 -66.43
C SER A 118 -38.32 47.00 -67.27
N ALA A 119 -38.22 48.33 -67.31
CA ALA A 119 -37.12 49.03 -67.98
C ALA A 119 -35.89 49.26 -67.08
N ASP A 120 -36.02 49.01 -65.77
CA ASP A 120 -35.05 49.36 -64.73
C ASP A 120 -34.74 48.17 -63.80
N GLU A 121 -34.91 46.92 -64.27
CA GLU A 121 -34.79 45.72 -63.43
C GLU A 121 -33.84 44.67 -64.03
N ASP A 122 -32.53 44.88 -63.79
CA ASP A 122 -31.39 44.03 -64.17
C ASP A 122 -31.51 42.57 -63.65
N LYS A 123 -32.42 41.78 -64.23
CA LYS A 123 -32.78 40.45 -63.74
C LYS A 123 -33.17 39.48 -64.84
N ILE A 124 -32.68 38.25 -64.68
CA ILE A 124 -33.10 37.07 -65.44
C ILE A 124 -33.84 36.13 -64.49
N ARG A 125 -35.00 35.62 -64.88
CA ARG A 125 -35.82 34.70 -64.10
C ARG A 125 -36.18 33.46 -64.89
N PHE A 126 -36.25 32.34 -64.20
CA PHE A 126 -36.71 31.05 -64.71
C PHE A 126 -38.00 30.69 -63.96
N TYR A 127 -39.09 30.57 -64.72
CA TYR A 127 -40.39 30.11 -64.26
C TYR A 127 -40.67 28.69 -64.77
N MET A 128 -41.46 27.93 -64.00
CA MET A 128 -42.05 26.64 -64.37
C MET A 128 -43.41 26.53 -63.66
N GLU A 129 -44.47 26.05 -64.31
CA GLU A 129 -45.85 26.05 -63.75
C GLU A 129 -46.29 27.44 -63.22
N GLY A 130 -45.72 28.52 -63.77
CA GLY A 130 -45.94 29.91 -63.34
C GLY A 130 -45.19 30.34 -62.06
N ILE A 131 -44.52 29.43 -61.35
CA ILE A 131 -43.73 29.69 -60.15
C ILE A 131 -42.30 30.11 -60.52
N GLU A 132 -41.73 31.09 -59.82
CA GLU A 132 -40.36 31.58 -60.00
C GLU A 132 -39.38 30.67 -59.22
N TYR A 133 -38.50 29.95 -59.92
CA TYR A 133 -37.59 28.94 -59.32
C TYR A 133 -36.12 29.36 -59.29
N LEU A 134 -35.66 30.21 -60.20
CA LEU A 134 -34.29 30.70 -60.22
C LEU A 134 -34.23 32.14 -60.72
N VAL A 135 -33.46 32.98 -60.03
CA VAL A 135 -33.32 34.41 -60.31
C VAL A 135 -31.84 34.80 -60.32
N LEU A 136 -31.42 35.52 -61.36
CA LEU A 136 -30.17 36.27 -61.36
C LEU A 136 -30.50 37.73 -61.02
N ASP A 137 -29.95 38.25 -59.91
CA ASP A 137 -30.12 39.65 -59.45
C ASP A 137 -28.84 40.16 -58.80
N LYS A 138 -28.35 41.33 -59.25
CA LYS A 138 -27.18 42.03 -58.68
C LYS A 138 -25.93 41.14 -58.56
N GLY A 139 -25.67 40.35 -59.60
CA GLY A 139 -24.51 39.45 -59.68
C GLY A 139 -24.62 38.16 -58.87
N ARG A 140 -25.81 37.81 -58.36
CA ARG A 140 -26.06 36.61 -57.55
C ARG A 140 -26.98 35.66 -58.29
N ILE A 141 -26.78 34.35 -58.12
CA ILE A 141 -27.76 33.33 -58.48
C ILE A 141 -28.55 32.99 -57.21
N ASN A 142 -29.88 33.11 -57.28
CA ASN A 142 -30.80 32.81 -56.21
C ASN A 142 -31.70 31.64 -56.64
N ILE A 143 -31.70 30.55 -55.88
CA ILE A 143 -32.64 29.44 -56.06
C ILE A 143 -33.84 29.73 -55.16
N VAL A 144 -35.02 29.79 -55.74
CA VAL A 144 -36.26 30.18 -55.06
C VAL A 144 -37.07 28.93 -54.78
N ASN A 145 -37.31 28.67 -53.50
CA ASN A 145 -38.29 27.72 -52.99
C ASN A 145 -38.93 28.32 -51.73
N THR A 146 -40.01 27.69 -51.26
CA THR A 146 -40.79 28.14 -50.11
C THR A 146 -40.12 27.89 -48.75
N GLY A 147 -38.98 27.18 -48.73
CA GLY A 147 -38.33 26.70 -47.51
C GLY A 147 -37.04 27.41 -47.08
N GLN A 148 -36.56 28.39 -47.86
CA GLN A 148 -35.22 28.99 -47.72
C GLN A 148 -34.06 27.99 -47.91
N SER A 149 -34.34 26.85 -48.55
CA SER A 149 -33.37 25.78 -48.79
C SER A 149 -32.61 25.99 -50.11
N VAL A 150 -31.58 25.19 -50.37
CA VAL A 150 -30.80 25.19 -51.63
C VAL A 150 -30.66 23.75 -52.13
N PHE A 151 -31.37 23.39 -53.21
CA PHE A 151 -31.34 22.04 -53.79
C PHE A 151 -30.70 22.09 -55.19
N ILE A 152 -29.62 21.32 -55.41
CA ILE A 152 -28.85 21.32 -56.67
C ILE A 152 -28.44 19.90 -57.05
N GLY A 153 -29.24 19.24 -57.90
CA GLY A 153 -28.95 17.92 -58.44
C GLY A 153 -30.22 17.08 -58.61
N GLU A 154 -30.10 16.02 -59.42
CA GLU A 154 -31.15 15.02 -59.60
C GLU A 154 -31.53 14.39 -58.24
N ASP A 155 -32.81 14.47 -57.89
CA ASP A 155 -33.40 14.04 -56.62
C ASP A 155 -32.75 14.59 -55.33
N ALA A 156 -32.11 15.77 -55.40
CA ALA A 156 -31.65 16.49 -54.21
C ALA A 156 -32.86 17.02 -53.42
N GLY A 157 -33.05 16.55 -52.18
CA GLY A 157 -34.19 16.95 -51.33
C GLY A 157 -35.56 16.43 -51.80
N PHE A 158 -35.62 15.32 -52.56
CA PHE A 158 -36.84 14.86 -53.25
C PHE A 158 -38.12 14.75 -52.40
N LYS A 159 -38.01 14.48 -51.09
CA LYS A 159 -39.16 14.39 -50.17
C LYS A 159 -39.40 15.61 -49.28
N ASP A 160 -38.58 16.67 -49.38
CA ASP A 160 -38.64 17.82 -48.48
C ASP A 160 -40.03 18.46 -48.57
N ASP A 161 -40.67 18.74 -47.43
CA ASP A 161 -42.04 19.25 -47.40
C ASP A 161 -42.18 20.71 -47.87
N LEU A 162 -41.04 21.33 -48.22
CA LEU A 162 -40.89 22.70 -48.70
C LEU A 162 -41.39 23.76 -47.72
N THR A 163 -41.55 23.40 -46.44
CA THR A 163 -41.67 24.37 -45.33
C THR A 163 -40.29 24.95 -44.98
N THR A 164 -40.20 25.83 -43.98
CA THR A 164 -39.03 26.68 -43.71
C THR A 164 -37.84 25.92 -43.08
N ASN A 165 -37.31 24.96 -43.83
CA ASN A 165 -36.34 23.97 -43.38
C ASN A 165 -34.88 24.45 -43.44
N GLU A 166 -34.54 25.55 -44.12
CA GLU A 166 -33.16 26.13 -44.14
C GLU A 166 -32.06 25.13 -44.61
N ASN A 167 -32.39 24.16 -45.49
CA ASN A 167 -31.51 23.05 -45.88
C ASN A 167 -30.56 23.38 -47.06
N VAL A 168 -29.42 22.69 -47.21
CA VAL A 168 -28.50 22.82 -48.36
C VAL A 168 -28.10 21.45 -48.90
N PHE A 169 -28.75 20.99 -49.97
CA PHE A 169 -28.54 19.68 -50.59
C PHE A 169 -27.99 19.79 -52.01
N ILE A 170 -26.80 19.22 -52.26
CA ILE A 170 -26.05 19.35 -53.52
C ILE A 170 -25.52 17.97 -53.97
N GLY A 171 -26.04 17.47 -55.08
CA GLY A 171 -25.62 16.22 -55.72
C GLY A 171 -26.74 15.19 -55.88
N HIS A 172 -26.52 14.21 -56.77
CA HIS A 172 -27.48 13.15 -57.05
C HIS A 172 -27.93 12.42 -55.77
N ASN A 173 -29.24 12.37 -55.53
CA ASN A 173 -29.85 11.72 -54.36
C ASN A 173 -29.33 12.25 -52.99
N SER A 174 -28.87 13.50 -52.90
CA SER A 174 -28.50 14.12 -51.61
C SER A 174 -29.75 14.40 -50.76
N ALA A 175 -29.80 13.88 -49.54
CA ALA A 175 -30.93 13.98 -48.59
C ALA A 175 -32.31 13.55 -49.15
N TYR A 176 -32.33 12.61 -50.11
CA TYR A 176 -33.53 12.16 -50.83
C TYR A 176 -34.78 11.94 -49.96
N ASN A 177 -34.64 11.36 -48.77
CA ASN A 177 -35.77 11.00 -47.92
C ASN A 177 -36.18 12.07 -46.89
N THR A 178 -35.48 13.20 -46.77
CA THR A 178 -35.79 14.21 -45.75
C THR A 178 -37.13 14.85 -46.02
N ILE A 179 -38.00 14.84 -45.02
CA ILE A 179 -39.37 15.34 -45.11
C ILE A 179 -39.49 16.65 -44.31
N ASN A 180 -39.09 16.61 -43.03
CA ASN A 180 -39.31 17.68 -42.04
C ASN A 180 -38.04 18.03 -41.24
N GLY A 181 -36.84 17.74 -41.75
CA GLY A 181 -35.58 17.96 -41.02
C GLY A 181 -34.96 19.33 -41.33
N GLU A 182 -34.71 20.15 -40.31
CA GLU A 182 -34.22 21.53 -40.45
C GLU A 182 -32.67 21.67 -40.44
N ARG A 183 -32.15 22.70 -41.13
CA ARG A 183 -30.76 23.19 -41.10
C ARG A 183 -29.69 22.16 -41.47
N ASN A 184 -30.05 21.18 -42.29
CA ASN A 184 -29.17 20.13 -42.75
C ASN A 184 -28.35 20.53 -43.98
N VAL A 185 -27.10 20.08 -44.06
CA VAL A 185 -26.19 20.25 -45.22
C VAL A 185 -25.83 18.87 -45.75
N ALA A 186 -26.09 18.59 -47.02
CA ALA A 186 -25.76 17.32 -47.67
C ALA A 186 -25.11 17.57 -49.04
N ILE A 187 -23.79 17.40 -49.15
CA ILE A 187 -23.01 17.69 -50.37
C ILE A 187 -22.31 16.40 -50.84
N GLY A 188 -22.89 15.75 -51.85
CA GLY A 188 -22.34 14.55 -52.47
C GLY A 188 -23.39 13.52 -52.86
N HIS A 189 -23.01 12.61 -53.76
CA HIS A 189 -23.88 11.53 -54.21
C HIS A 189 -24.29 10.62 -53.04
N ASN A 190 -25.60 10.49 -52.81
CA ASN A 190 -26.23 9.80 -51.67
C ASN A 190 -25.77 10.27 -50.28
N SER A 191 -25.30 11.52 -50.11
CA SER A 191 -25.08 12.08 -48.76
C SER A 191 -26.43 12.24 -48.02
N LEU A 192 -26.49 11.91 -46.72
CA LEU A 192 -27.68 12.05 -45.86
C LEU A 192 -28.95 11.29 -46.35
N PHE A 193 -28.77 10.29 -47.21
CA PHE A 193 -29.84 9.71 -48.05
C PHE A 193 -31.15 9.31 -47.32
N THR A 194 -31.10 8.66 -46.14
CA THR A 194 -32.30 8.18 -45.42
C THR A 194 -32.81 9.07 -44.29
N ASN A 195 -32.27 10.28 -44.11
CA ASN A 195 -32.72 11.16 -43.04
C ASN A 195 -34.19 11.49 -43.27
N ASP A 196 -35.08 11.15 -42.34
CA ASP A 196 -36.52 11.38 -42.42
C ASP A 196 -36.87 12.75 -41.79
N SER A 197 -36.37 13.02 -40.58
CA SER A 197 -36.66 14.21 -39.77
C SER A 197 -35.55 14.55 -38.75
N GLY A 198 -34.28 14.26 -39.05
CA GLY A 198 -33.15 14.67 -38.21
C GLY A 198 -32.62 16.05 -38.60
N ASP A 199 -32.16 16.84 -37.62
CA ASP A 199 -31.85 18.26 -37.73
C ASP A 199 -30.34 18.58 -37.66
N LYS A 200 -29.93 19.71 -38.24
CA LYS A 200 -28.59 20.32 -38.14
C LYS A 200 -27.42 19.39 -38.54
N ASN A 201 -27.69 18.33 -39.30
CA ASN A 201 -26.66 17.39 -39.74
C ASN A 201 -25.85 17.97 -40.91
N THR A 202 -24.54 17.70 -40.93
CA THR A 202 -23.64 18.03 -42.06
C THR A 202 -23.07 16.75 -42.65
N ALA A 203 -23.27 16.51 -43.95
CA ALA A 203 -22.84 15.31 -44.65
C ALA A 203 -22.14 15.65 -45.97
N ILE A 204 -20.81 15.64 -46.00
CA ILE A 204 -20.02 16.05 -47.16
C ILE A 204 -19.19 14.88 -47.68
N GLY A 205 -19.60 14.30 -48.81
CA GLY A 205 -18.91 13.21 -49.50
C GLY A 205 -19.84 12.08 -49.97
N TYR A 206 -19.29 11.19 -50.81
CA TYR A 206 -20.01 10.02 -51.32
C TYR A 206 -20.52 9.13 -50.16
N LYS A 207 -21.84 8.99 -50.03
CA LYS A 207 -22.51 8.23 -48.95
C LYS A 207 -22.09 8.66 -47.52
N ALA A 208 -21.72 9.92 -47.34
CA ALA A 208 -21.56 10.48 -45.99
C ALA A 208 -22.93 10.48 -45.26
N LEU A 209 -22.95 10.04 -44.00
CA LEU A 209 -24.13 10.00 -43.13
C LEU A 209 -25.36 9.28 -43.73
N GLN A 210 -25.13 8.28 -44.60
CA GLN A 210 -26.18 7.75 -45.49
C GLN A 210 -27.41 7.20 -44.76
N ALA A 211 -27.22 6.49 -43.64
CA ALA A 211 -28.27 5.75 -42.92
C ALA A 211 -28.91 6.50 -41.74
N ASN A 212 -28.62 7.80 -41.56
CA ASN A 212 -29.28 8.61 -40.53
C ASN A 212 -30.79 8.64 -40.78
N LYS A 213 -31.61 8.84 -39.73
CA LYS A 213 -33.08 8.93 -39.86
C LYS A 213 -33.67 10.10 -39.09
N THR A 214 -33.50 10.10 -37.79
CA THR A 214 -34.16 11.02 -36.84
C THR A 214 -33.18 11.45 -35.76
N ASN A 215 -31.91 11.63 -36.12
CA ASN A 215 -30.84 11.97 -35.19
C ASN A 215 -30.17 13.26 -35.63
N ASP A 216 -29.77 14.06 -34.66
CA ASP A 216 -29.41 15.46 -34.89
C ASP A 216 -27.92 15.72 -34.69
N GLU A 217 -27.46 16.87 -35.21
CA GLU A 217 -26.15 17.46 -34.92
C GLU A 217 -24.95 16.53 -35.23
N ASN A 218 -25.09 15.62 -36.21
CA ASN A 218 -23.97 14.82 -36.71
C ASN A 218 -23.22 15.53 -37.84
N VAL A 219 -21.88 15.49 -37.82
CA VAL A 219 -20.99 16.03 -38.86
C VAL A 219 -20.17 14.90 -39.47
N ALA A 220 -20.42 14.56 -40.73
CA ALA A 220 -19.75 13.52 -41.49
C ALA A 220 -19.04 14.12 -42.72
N ILE A 221 -17.70 14.14 -42.73
CA ILE A 221 -16.92 14.71 -43.83
C ILE A 221 -15.96 13.65 -44.38
N GLY A 222 -16.22 13.17 -45.59
CA GLY A 222 -15.46 12.12 -46.26
C GLY A 222 -16.33 10.97 -46.76
N ALA A 223 -15.86 10.27 -47.79
CA ALA A 223 -16.60 9.14 -48.36
C ALA A 223 -16.86 8.05 -47.31
N PHE A 224 -18.12 7.61 -47.19
CA PHE A 224 -18.60 6.65 -46.20
C PHE A 224 -18.38 7.03 -44.71
N SER A 225 -18.10 8.30 -44.40
CA SER A 225 -18.08 8.76 -43.00
C SER A 225 -19.50 8.66 -42.41
N LEU A 226 -19.63 8.09 -41.20
CA LEU A 226 -20.93 7.84 -40.53
C LEU A 226 -21.97 7.11 -41.41
N GLN A 227 -21.54 6.25 -42.36
CA GLN A 227 -22.47 5.66 -43.34
C GLN A 227 -23.62 4.90 -42.66
N SER A 228 -23.33 4.12 -41.62
CA SER A 228 -24.30 3.29 -40.88
C SER A 228 -24.55 3.85 -39.48
N ASN A 229 -24.94 5.14 -39.41
CA ASN A 229 -25.19 5.86 -38.16
C ASN A 229 -26.66 5.81 -37.71
N THR A 230 -26.88 5.52 -36.43
CA THR A 230 -28.18 5.69 -35.74
C THR A 230 -28.07 6.49 -34.44
N GLY A 231 -26.98 7.26 -34.24
CA GLY A 231 -26.77 8.13 -33.08
C GLY A 231 -26.77 9.62 -33.42
N ALA A 232 -26.76 10.47 -32.38
CA ALA A 232 -26.75 11.93 -32.46
C ALA A 232 -25.44 12.54 -31.93
N GLU A 233 -25.19 13.81 -32.24
CA GLU A 233 -24.06 14.61 -31.72
C GLU A 233 -22.65 14.03 -32.06
N ASN A 234 -22.47 13.36 -33.20
CA ASN A 234 -21.17 12.77 -33.59
C ASN A 234 -20.46 13.57 -34.70
N THR A 235 -19.17 13.86 -34.53
CA THR A 235 -18.30 14.44 -35.57
C THR A 235 -17.30 13.40 -36.08
N ALA A 236 -17.26 13.17 -37.39
CA ALA A 236 -16.39 12.20 -38.05
C ALA A 236 -15.81 12.75 -39.36
N ILE A 237 -14.49 12.89 -39.43
CA ILE A 237 -13.78 13.49 -40.58
C ILE A 237 -12.76 12.51 -41.17
N GLY A 238 -13.10 11.88 -42.29
CA GLY A 238 -12.22 10.99 -43.06
C GLY A 238 -12.97 9.87 -43.77
N THR A 239 -12.30 9.19 -44.71
CA THR A 239 -12.88 8.02 -45.39
C THR A 239 -13.21 6.91 -44.38
N SER A 240 -14.46 6.46 -44.35
CA SER A 240 -14.94 5.40 -43.45
C SER A 240 -14.68 5.65 -41.96
N SER A 241 -14.62 6.92 -41.54
CA SER A 241 -14.62 7.30 -40.12
C SER A 241 -16.00 7.04 -39.50
N MET A 242 -16.06 6.36 -38.34
CA MET A 242 -17.31 5.86 -37.73
C MET A 242 -18.27 5.18 -38.72
N PHE A 243 -17.72 4.33 -39.60
CA PHE A 243 -18.49 3.67 -40.67
C PHE A 243 -19.73 2.93 -40.14
N TYR A 244 -19.57 2.23 -39.01
CA TYR A 244 -20.66 1.76 -38.16
C TYR A 244 -20.76 2.65 -36.91
N ASN A 245 -21.99 3.05 -36.55
CA ASN A 245 -22.30 3.70 -35.29
C ASN A 245 -23.77 3.42 -34.88
N ASN A 246 -23.99 2.36 -34.09
CA ASN A 246 -25.32 1.94 -33.64
C ASN A 246 -25.70 2.59 -32.30
N ASN A 247 -26.26 3.80 -32.37
CA ASN A 247 -26.72 4.64 -31.24
C ASN A 247 -25.60 5.28 -30.37
N GLY A 248 -24.32 5.15 -30.74
CA GLY A 248 -23.24 5.91 -30.10
C GLY A 248 -23.37 7.41 -30.31
N THR A 249 -23.06 8.20 -29.28
CA THR A 249 -23.26 9.67 -29.25
C THR A 249 -22.01 10.41 -28.76
N LYS A 250 -21.92 11.71 -29.08
CA LYS A 250 -20.87 12.62 -28.55
C LYS A 250 -19.43 12.24 -28.93
N ASN A 251 -19.27 11.42 -29.97
CA ASN A 251 -17.95 11.00 -30.44
C ASN A 251 -17.37 12.04 -31.42
N THR A 252 -16.07 12.33 -31.31
CA THR A 252 -15.35 13.25 -32.20
C THR A 252 -14.12 12.54 -32.77
N VAL A 253 -14.10 12.28 -34.07
CA VAL A 253 -13.01 11.55 -34.74
C VAL A 253 -12.53 12.21 -36.02
N ALA A 254 -11.24 12.07 -36.32
CA ALA A 254 -10.68 12.43 -37.62
C ALA A 254 -9.57 11.45 -38.05
N GLY A 255 -9.69 10.92 -39.26
CA GLY A 255 -8.76 9.95 -39.85
C GLY A 255 -9.47 8.86 -40.63
N LYS A 256 -8.79 8.29 -41.63
CA LYS A 256 -9.31 7.13 -42.37
C LYS A 256 -9.47 5.95 -41.41
N ASN A 257 -10.63 5.29 -41.46
CA ASN A 257 -11.02 4.18 -40.60
C ASN A 257 -10.97 4.50 -39.08
N ALA A 258 -10.98 5.78 -38.68
CA ALA A 258 -11.04 6.14 -37.26
C ALA A 258 -12.39 5.67 -36.67
N MET A 259 -12.33 4.92 -35.56
CA MET A 259 -13.48 4.37 -34.84
C MET A 259 -14.46 3.58 -35.72
N TYR A 260 -13.93 2.82 -36.68
CA TYR A 260 -14.68 2.16 -37.76
C TYR A 260 -15.86 1.28 -37.28
N ALA A 261 -15.71 0.55 -36.18
CA ALA A 261 -16.63 -0.50 -35.74
C ALA A 261 -17.61 -0.10 -34.61
N ASN A 262 -17.92 1.19 -34.43
CA ASN A 262 -18.73 1.60 -33.27
C ASN A 262 -20.14 1.03 -33.29
N GLN A 263 -20.60 0.66 -32.10
CA GLN A 263 -21.97 0.31 -31.83
C GLN A 263 -22.48 1.37 -30.85
N ASN A 264 -22.50 1.06 -29.56
CA ASN A 264 -23.08 1.91 -28.52
C ASN A 264 -22.04 2.80 -27.78
N GLY A 265 -20.80 2.89 -28.25
CA GLY A 265 -19.73 3.67 -27.59
C GLY A 265 -19.98 5.18 -27.63
N ASN A 266 -19.81 5.87 -26.49
CA ASN A 266 -20.14 7.29 -26.31
C ASN A 266 -18.93 8.15 -25.89
N SER A 267 -18.96 9.44 -26.22
CA SER A 267 -18.01 10.45 -25.74
C SER A 267 -16.53 10.15 -26.05
N ASN A 268 -16.23 9.46 -27.16
CA ASN A 268 -14.86 9.12 -27.55
C ASN A 268 -14.23 10.18 -28.47
N CYS A 269 -12.90 10.27 -28.41
CA CYS A 269 -12.05 11.20 -29.14
C CYS A 269 -11.01 10.39 -29.93
N GLY A 270 -11.05 10.43 -31.27
CA GLY A 270 -10.30 9.50 -32.13
C GLY A 270 -9.60 10.15 -33.33
N PHE A 271 -8.34 10.55 -33.16
CA PHE A 271 -7.55 11.28 -34.16
C PHE A 271 -6.39 10.46 -34.71
N GLY A 272 -6.55 9.84 -35.88
CA GLY A 272 -5.48 9.11 -36.54
C GLY A 272 -5.96 8.03 -37.52
N TYR A 273 -5.03 7.48 -38.29
CA TYR A 273 -5.29 6.31 -39.14
C TYR A 273 -5.57 5.09 -38.27
N GLU A 274 -6.76 4.48 -38.42
CA GLU A 274 -7.19 3.30 -37.64
C GLU A 274 -7.15 3.49 -36.10
N ALA A 275 -7.28 4.72 -35.60
CA ALA A 275 -7.47 4.96 -34.16
C ALA A 275 -8.83 4.39 -33.69
N LEU A 276 -8.91 3.74 -32.52
CA LEU A 276 -10.13 3.10 -31.98
C LEU A 276 -10.82 2.09 -32.93
N TYR A 277 -10.09 1.48 -33.86
CA TYR A 277 -10.66 0.74 -35.00
C TYR A 277 -11.75 -0.30 -34.63
N THR A 278 -11.53 -1.14 -33.60
CA THR A 278 -12.50 -2.17 -33.17
C THR A 278 -13.44 -1.73 -32.04
N ASN A 279 -13.44 -0.45 -31.63
CA ASN A 279 -14.24 0.00 -30.49
C ASN A 279 -15.74 -0.12 -30.81
N THR A 280 -16.45 -1.01 -30.13
CA THR A 280 -17.90 -1.24 -30.28
C THR A 280 -18.71 -0.58 -29.16
N HIS A 281 -18.25 -0.67 -27.92
CA HIS A 281 -18.99 -0.21 -26.73
C HIS A 281 -18.15 0.67 -25.78
N GLY A 282 -16.84 0.80 -26.04
CA GLY A 282 -15.97 1.61 -25.19
C GLY A 282 -16.38 3.08 -25.22
N GLN A 283 -16.26 3.75 -24.07
CA GLN A 283 -16.72 5.11 -23.83
C GLN A 283 -15.67 5.96 -23.13
N SER A 284 -15.72 7.27 -23.33
CA SER A 284 -14.80 8.26 -22.72
C SER A 284 -13.33 7.99 -23.03
N ASN A 285 -13.02 7.45 -24.22
CA ASN A 285 -11.65 7.14 -24.64
C ASN A 285 -11.05 8.27 -25.50
N VAL A 286 -9.78 8.59 -25.29
CA VAL A 286 -8.96 9.47 -26.13
C VAL A 286 -7.91 8.63 -26.85
N ALA A 287 -7.92 8.65 -28.18
CA ALA A 287 -6.97 7.95 -29.04
C ALA A 287 -6.40 8.91 -30.08
N ILE A 288 -5.12 9.26 -29.99
CA ILE A 288 -4.45 10.22 -30.86
C ILE A 288 -3.17 9.59 -31.42
N GLY A 289 -3.18 9.23 -32.70
CA GLY A 289 -2.07 8.58 -33.40
C GLY A 289 -2.51 7.37 -34.23
N THR A 290 -1.63 6.95 -35.14
CA THR A 290 -1.83 5.74 -35.94
C THR A 290 -2.04 4.53 -35.04
N ARG A 291 -3.19 3.84 -35.17
CA ARG A 291 -3.53 2.62 -34.42
C ARG A 291 -3.49 2.74 -32.89
N ALA A 292 -3.69 3.95 -32.36
CA ALA A 292 -3.97 4.13 -30.93
C ALA A 292 -5.29 3.41 -30.58
N LEU A 293 -5.30 2.59 -29.53
CA LEU A 293 -6.44 1.75 -29.10
C LEU A 293 -7.04 0.85 -30.21
N TYR A 294 -6.20 0.34 -31.11
CA TYR A 294 -6.65 -0.41 -32.31
C TYR A 294 -7.56 -1.62 -32.02
N GLN A 295 -7.23 -2.44 -31.01
CA GLN A 295 -8.00 -3.64 -30.62
C GLN A 295 -8.92 -3.44 -29.40
N ASN A 296 -9.17 -2.20 -28.98
CA ASN A 296 -10.12 -1.95 -27.89
C ASN A 296 -11.54 -2.31 -28.34
N THR A 297 -12.28 -3.09 -27.54
CA THR A 297 -13.65 -3.52 -27.86
C THR A 297 -14.71 -2.73 -27.12
N ASP A 298 -14.64 -2.75 -25.79
CA ASP A 298 -15.72 -2.34 -24.88
C ASP A 298 -15.20 -1.64 -23.61
N ARG A 299 -13.88 -1.42 -23.52
CA ARG A 299 -13.24 -0.79 -22.35
C ARG A 299 -13.23 0.74 -22.47
N GLY A 300 -13.31 1.42 -21.33
CA GLY A 300 -13.52 2.87 -21.24
C GLY A 300 -12.55 3.60 -20.32
N ASN A 301 -12.65 4.94 -20.34
CA ASN A 301 -11.82 5.90 -19.60
C ASN A 301 -10.32 5.80 -19.95
N LEU A 302 -9.99 5.62 -21.23
CA LEU A 302 -8.62 5.40 -21.69
C LEU A 302 -8.02 6.65 -22.33
N VAL A 303 -6.71 6.84 -22.17
CA VAL A 303 -5.94 7.86 -22.90
C VAL A 303 -4.79 7.17 -23.63
N ALA A 304 -4.72 7.31 -24.95
CA ALA A 304 -3.74 6.68 -25.81
C ALA A 304 -3.21 7.69 -26.84
N ILE A 305 -2.05 8.29 -26.56
CA ILE A 305 -1.45 9.34 -27.39
C ILE A 305 -0.09 8.86 -27.92
N GLY A 306 -0.05 8.49 -29.20
CA GLY A 306 1.14 7.98 -29.88
C GLY A 306 0.82 6.84 -30.84
N ASP A 307 1.75 6.56 -31.77
CA ASP A 307 1.67 5.38 -32.63
C ASP A 307 1.54 4.10 -31.79
N SER A 308 0.46 3.34 -32.04
CA SER A 308 0.20 2.05 -31.43
C SER A 308 0.17 2.08 -29.89
N ALA A 309 -0.17 3.21 -29.27
CA ALA A 309 -0.42 3.30 -27.83
C ALA A 309 -1.68 2.48 -27.47
N LEU A 310 -1.62 1.67 -26.39
CA LEU A 310 -2.70 0.78 -25.95
C LEU A 310 -3.26 -0.15 -27.07
N TYR A 311 -2.43 -0.58 -28.02
CA TYR A 311 -2.85 -1.30 -29.23
C TYR A 311 -3.74 -2.52 -28.94
N LYS A 312 -3.36 -3.38 -27.97
CA LYS A 312 -4.06 -4.64 -27.65
C LYS A 312 -5.08 -4.52 -26.51
N ASN A 313 -5.36 -3.31 -26.01
CA ASN A 313 -6.10 -3.11 -24.77
C ASN A 313 -7.44 -3.87 -24.70
N GLY A 314 -7.59 -4.74 -23.69
CA GLY A 314 -8.80 -5.54 -23.47
C GLY A 314 -8.81 -6.91 -24.16
N THR A 315 -7.75 -7.30 -24.88
CA THR A 315 -7.66 -8.60 -25.56
C THR A 315 -7.75 -9.75 -24.54
N GLY A 316 -8.86 -10.49 -24.56
CA GLY A 316 -9.11 -11.60 -23.63
C GLY A 316 -9.54 -11.16 -22.22
N ALA A 317 -9.94 -9.91 -22.03
CA ALA A 317 -10.52 -9.44 -20.77
C ALA A 317 -11.93 -10.03 -20.53
N THR A 318 -12.15 -10.62 -19.36
CA THR A 318 -13.44 -11.21 -18.92
C THR A 318 -14.26 -10.27 -18.04
N GLU A 319 -13.61 -9.56 -17.11
CA GLU A 319 -14.28 -8.71 -16.13
C GLU A 319 -14.49 -7.27 -16.64
N SER A 320 -15.49 -6.58 -16.06
CA SER A 320 -15.86 -5.21 -16.43
C SER A 320 -14.79 -4.15 -16.12
N PHE A 321 -13.91 -4.41 -15.14
CA PHE A 321 -12.83 -3.50 -14.74
C PHE A 321 -11.51 -3.76 -15.49
N HIS A 322 -11.35 -4.91 -16.14
CA HIS A 322 -10.13 -5.24 -16.89
C HIS A 322 -9.86 -4.21 -17.99
N ALA A 323 -8.59 -3.81 -18.12
CA ALA A 323 -8.12 -2.92 -19.17
C ALA A 323 -8.85 -1.57 -19.25
N THR A 324 -9.38 -1.07 -18.12
CA THR A 324 -10.01 0.25 -17.97
C THR A 324 -9.06 1.27 -17.33
N ASN A 325 -9.39 2.56 -17.45
CA ASN A 325 -8.73 3.66 -16.72
C ASN A 325 -7.20 3.79 -16.96
N ASN A 326 -6.68 3.27 -18.09
CA ASN A 326 -5.27 3.32 -18.44
C ASN A 326 -4.90 4.60 -19.23
N THR A 327 -3.78 5.22 -18.86
CA THR A 327 -3.17 6.35 -19.59
C THR A 327 -1.85 5.91 -20.23
N ALA A 328 -1.71 6.14 -21.54
CA ALA A 328 -0.55 5.79 -22.35
C ALA A 328 -0.17 6.96 -23.26
N VAL A 329 1.02 7.53 -23.10
CA VAL A 329 1.53 8.68 -23.86
C VAL A 329 2.93 8.37 -24.37
N GLY A 330 3.04 7.99 -25.64
CA GLY A 330 4.28 7.60 -26.32
C GLY A 330 4.05 6.48 -27.34
N SER A 331 4.94 6.37 -28.34
CA SER A 331 4.89 5.24 -29.28
C SER A 331 4.99 3.92 -28.53
N LYS A 332 3.97 3.06 -28.70
CA LYS A 332 3.88 1.71 -28.11
C LYS A 332 3.93 1.70 -26.58
N ALA A 333 3.49 2.79 -25.93
CA ALA A 333 3.18 2.76 -24.50
C ALA A 333 1.98 1.82 -24.25
N LEU A 334 2.08 0.91 -23.28
CA LEU A 334 1.06 -0.11 -22.97
C LEU A 334 0.58 -0.93 -24.19
N PHE A 335 1.47 -1.21 -25.15
CA PHE A 335 1.12 -1.87 -26.43
C PHE A 335 0.43 -3.23 -26.26
N ASP A 336 0.98 -4.11 -25.42
CA ASP A 336 0.46 -5.45 -25.09
C ASP A 336 -0.21 -5.44 -23.70
N ASN A 337 -1.04 -4.43 -23.45
CA ASN A 337 -1.93 -4.41 -22.29
C ASN A 337 -3.14 -5.32 -22.53
N LYS A 338 -3.38 -6.36 -21.71
CA LYS A 338 -4.53 -7.27 -21.91
C LYS A 338 -5.67 -7.07 -20.92
N GLN A 339 -5.38 -7.19 -19.63
CA GLN A 339 -6.34 -7.12 -18.51
C GLN A 339 -5.95 -6.07 -17.47
N GLY A 340 -4.67 -5.71 -17.37
CA GLY A 340 -4.17 -4.70 -16.42
C GLY A 340 -4.84 -3.32 -16.57
N TYR A 341 -5.15 -2.68 -15.44
CA TYR A 341 -6.02 -1.50 -15.33
C TYR A 341 -5.47 -0.41 -14.39
N SER A 342 -5.99 0.81 -14.54
CA SER A 342 -5.56 2.00 -13.78
C SER A 342 -4.05 2.33 -13.87
N ASN A 343 -3.38 1.94 -14.95
CA ASN A 343 -1.94 2.20 -15.15
C ASN A 343 -1.68 3.53 -15.85
N THR A 344 -0.55 4.17 -15.55
CA THR A 344 -0.03 5.34 -16.27
C THR A 344 1.31 5.00 -16.90
N ALA A 345 1.45 5.17 -18.21
CA ALA A 345 2.66 4.89 -18.98
C ALA A 345 3.00 6.08 -19.90
N ILE A 346 4.06 6.84 -19.58
CA ILE A 346 4.48 8.04 -20.33
C ILE A 346 5.91 7.84 -20.81
N GLY A 347 6.08 7.59 -22.11
CA GLY A 347 7.38 7.35 -22.74
C GLY A 347 7.32 6.33 -23.88
N SER A 348 8.31 6.37 -24.76
CA SER A 348 8.44 5.35 -25.83
C SER A 348 8.63 3.97 -25.21
N ARG A 349 7.75 3.02 -25.55
CA ARG A 349 7.74 1.64 -25.04
C ARG A 349 7.69 1.53 -23.49
N ALA A 350 7.14 2.53 -22.81
CA ALA A 350 6.82 2.42 -21.39
C ALA A 350 5.75 1.34 -21.16
N MET A 351 6.00 0.42 -20.23
CA MET A 351 5.10 -0.69 -19.86
C MET A 351 4.58 -1.51 -21.07
N ILE A 352 5.46 -1.79 -22.04
CA ILE A 352 5.06 -2.34 -23.36
C ILE A 352 4.36 -3.70 -23.26
N ASN A 353 4.73 -4.54 -22.30
CA ASN A 353 4.11 -5.84 -22.03
C ASN A 353 3.41 -5.78 -20.67
N ASN A 354 2.08 -5.85 -20.60
CA ASN A 354 1.33 -5.85 -19.33
C ASN A 354 0.09 -6.75 -19.40
N ASP A 355 0.19 -7.97 -18.88
CA ASP A 355 -0.90 -8.94 -18.94
C ASP A 355 -2.02 -8.52 -17.97
N ASP A 356 -1.69 -8.37 -16.69
CA ASP A 356 -2.65 -8.14 -15.59
C ASP A 356 -2.19 -7.09 -14.56
N GLY A 357 -0.99 -6.52 -14.70
CA GLY A 357 -0.47 -5.53 -13.75
C GLY A 357 -1.35 -4.28 -13.64
N TRP A 358 -1.65 -3.83 -12.41
CA TRP A 358 -2.57 -2.72 -12.15
C TRP A 358 -2.01 -1.64 -11.21
N LYS A 359 -2.53 -0.41 -11.35
CA LYS A 359 -2.10 0.79 -10.61
C LYS A 359 -0.59 1.09 -10.66
N ASN A 360 0.06 0.73 -11.75
CA ASN A 360 1.46 1.04 -11.99
C ASN A 360 1.64 2.44 -12.63
N THR A 361 2.71 3.14 -12.28
CA THR A 361 3.10 4.41 -12.90
C THR A 361 4.50 4.29 -13.50
N ALA A 362 4.62 4.35 -14.82
CA ALA A 362 5.88 4.26 -15.56
C ALA A 362 6.11 5.52 -16.42
N ILE A 363 7.06 6.36 -16.04
CA ILE A 363 7.37 7.63 -16.71
C ILE A 363 8.85 7.60 -17.13
N GLY A 364 9.09 7.37 -18.41
CA GLY A 364 10.42 7.23 -19.00
C GLY A 364 10.42 6.28 -20.21
N ALA A 365 11.43 6.41 -21.08
CA ALA A 365 11.62 5.46 -22.16
C ALA A 365 11.94 4.06 -21.59
N TYR A 366 11.24 3.03 -22.06
CA TYR A 366 11.39 1.65 -21.57
C TYR A 366 11.19 1.44 -20.06
N ALA A 367 10.57 2.37 -19.33
CA ALA A 367 10.20 2.14 -17.93
C ALA A 367 9.22 0.95 -17.83
N MET A 368 9.43 0.05 -16.86
CA MET A 368 8.60 -1.15 -16.62
C MET A 368 8.38 -2.07 -17.85
N ASN A 369 9.38 -2.23 -18.73
CA ASN A 369 9.21 -2.89 -20.02
C ASN A 369 8.73 -4.36 -19.94
N GLY A 370 9.15 -5.11 -18.92
CA GLY A 370 8.82 -6.53 -18.71
C GLY A 370 7.59 -6.84 -17.83
N ASN A 371 6.84 -5.83 -17.37
CA ASN A 371 5.86 -5.97 -16.29
C ASN A 371 4.57 -6.70 -16.68
N ASN A 372 4.60 -8.03 -16.72
CA ASN A 372 3.42 -8.82 -17.06
C ASN A 372 2.33 -8.84 -15.97
N ARG A 373 2.69 -8.81 -14.67
CA ARG A 373 1.74 -8.95 -13.53
C ARG A 373 2.04 -8.04 -12.34
N GLY A 374 3.25 -7.50 -12.24
CA GLY A 374 3.65 -6.60 -11.16
C GLY A 374 2.68 -5.43 -11.00
N SER A 375 2.33 -5.08 -9.76
CA SER A 375 1.25 -4.13 -9.47
C SER A 375 1.63 -3.12 -8.40
N ARG A 376 1.00 -1.93 -8.47
CA ARG A 376 1.26 -0.76 -7.59
C ARG A 376 2.73 -0.29 -7.58
N ASN A 377 3.46 -0.51 -8.67
CA ASN A 377 4.84 -0.04 -8.82
C ASN A 377 4.91 1.40 -9.33
N THR A 378 5.94 2.14 -8.94
CA THR A 378 6.29 3.46 -9.48
C THR A 378 7.67 3.41 -10.11
N ALA A 379 7.81 3.87 -11.35
CA ALA A 379 9.04 3.93 -12.13
C ALA A 379 9.15 5.30 -12.82
N LEU A 380 10.08 6.13 -12.38
CA LEU A 380 10.34 7.48 -12.91
C LEU A 380 11.78 7.57 -13.41
N GLY A 381 11.99 7.33 -14.70
CA GLY A 381 13.29 7.35 -15.36
C GLY A 381 13.39 6.36 -16.52
N SER A 382 14.40 6.51 -17.36
CA SER A 382 14.64 5.56 -18.47
C SER A 382 15.08 4.21 -17.92
N GLN A 383 14.46 3.12 -18.40
CA GLN A 383 14.74 1.74 -17.98
C GLN A 383 14.60 1.48 -16.45
N ALA A 384 13.89 2.34 -15.71
CA ALA A 384 13.50 2.06 -14.34
C ALA A 384 12.55 0.84 -14.29
N LEU A 385 12.81 -0.12 -13.39
CA LEU A 385 12.10 -1.40 -13.28
C LEU A 385 12.01 -2.19 -14.61
N TYR A 386 13.05 -2.14 -15.46
CA TYR A 386 13.01 -2.65 -16.84
C TYR A 386 12.54 -4.12 -16.97
N THR A 387 13.07 -5.07 -16.18
CA THR A 387 12.69 -6.49 -16.27
C THR A 387 11.56 -6.93 -15.34
N ASN A 388 11.13 -6.07 -14.41
CA ASN A 388 10.23 -6.42 -13.31
C ASN A 388 8.94 -7.08 -13.82
N SER A 389 8.83 -8.40 -13.67
CA SER A 389 7.75 -9.20 -14.26
C SER A 389 6.54 -9.31 -13.33
N SER A 390 6.76 -9.74 -12.08
CA SER A 390 5.74 -9.97 -11.05
C SER A 390 5.92 -9.11 -9.77
N GLY A 391 7.11 -8.54 -9.56
CA GLY A 391 7.41 -7.70 -8.41
C GLY A 391 6.42 -6.55 -8.24
N SER A 392 5.97 -6.31 -7.00
CA SER A 392 4.91 -5.36 -6.67
C SER A 392 5.30 -4.42 -5.54
N TYR A 393 4.63 -3.27 -5.42
CA TYR A 393 4.93 -2.21 -4.44
C TYR A 393 6.36 -1.63 -4.52
N ASN A 394 7.04 -1.76 -5.66
CA ASN A 394 8.37 -1.21 -5.86
C ASN A 394 8.32 0.28 -6.25
N THR A 395 9.29 1.07 -5.80
CA THR A 395 9.45 2.48 -6.19
C THR A 395 10.85 2.71 -6.74
N ALA A 396 10.96 3.11 -8.00
CA ALA A 396 12.21 3.33 -8.73
C ALA A 396 12.26 4.75 -9.31
N VAL A 397 13.18 5.59 -8.84
CA VAL A 397 13.32 6.99 -9.28
C VAL A 397 14.75 7.27 -9.73
N GLY A 398 14.97 7.26 -11.04
CA GLY A 398 16.28 7.43 -11.67
C GLY A 398 16.42 6.61 -12.96
N ILE A 399 17.52 6.82 -13.70
CA ILE A 399 17.87 5.97 -14.85
C ILE A 399 18.42 4.63 -14.34
N ASN A 400 18.00 3.52 -14.97
CA ASN A 400 18.42 2.15 -14.63
C ASN A 400 18.15 1.74 -13.15
N THR A 401 17.35 2.49 -12.41
CA THR A 401 17.00 2.19 -11.01
C THR A 401 16.13 0.93 -10.96
N LEU A 402 16.49 -0.03 -10.10
CA LEU A 402 15.82 -1.34 -10.02
C LEU A 402 15.70 -2.07 -11.39
N MET A 403 16.66 -1.88 -12.31
CA MET A 403 16.57 -2.35 -13.71
C MET A 403 16.28 -3.85 -13.85
N GLN A 404 16.98 -4.70 -13.08
CA GLN A 404 16.86 -6.15 -13.10
C GLN A 404 15.90 -6.70 -12.02
N ASN A 405 15.20 -5.83 -11.28
CA ASN A 405 14.42 -6.24 -10.11
C ASN A 405 13.24 -7.12 -10.47
N THR A 406 13.17 -8.33 -9.92
CA THR A 406 12.00 -9.23 -10.03
C THR A 406 11.14 -9.31 -8.76
N GLU A 407 11.66 -8.86 -7.62
CA GLU A 407 11.02 -8.96 -6.30
C GLU A 407 10.15 -7.77 -5.90
N SER A 408 9.54 -7.82 -4.71
CA SER A 408 8.58 -6.84 -4.19
C SER A 408 9.12 -5.98 -3.05
N TYR A 409 8.43 -4.84 -2.80
CA TYR A 409 8.69 -3.91 -1.69
C TYR A 409 10.07 -3.20 -1.70
N ASN A 410 10.73 -3.11 -2.85
CA ASN A 410 12.02 -2.44 -2.97
C ASN A 410 11.87 -0.96 -3.39
N THR A 411 12.60 -0.06 -2.71
CA THR A 411 12.63 1.38 -3.00
C THR A 411 14.02 1.81 -3.43
N GLY A 412 14.20 2.16 -4.71
CA GLY A 412 15.41 2.75 -5.27
C GLY A 412 15.19 4.21 -5.68
N MET A 413 16.09 5.10 -5.24
CA MET A 413 16.14 6.51 -5.62
C MET A 413 17.59 6.89 -5.95
N GLY A 414 17.80 7.53 -7.10
CA GLY A 414 19.12 7.74 -7.68
C GLY A 414 19.40 6.79 -8.85
N ALA A 415 20.29 7.23 -9.75
CA ALA A 415 20.66 6.45 -10.93
C ALA A 415 21.38 5.14 -10.52
N GLU A 416 21.01 4.04 -11.18
CA GLU A 416 21.64 2.72 -11.02
C GLU A 416 21.64 2.17 -9.58
N ALA A 417 20.75 2.68 -8.71
CA ALA A 417 20.46 2.13 -7.40
C ALA A 417 19.63 0.83 -7.52
N LEU A 418 19.98 -0.19 -6.74
CA LEU A 418 19.40 -1.55 -6.80
C LEU A 418 19.37 -2.15 -8.22
N GLN A 419 20.32 -1.78 -9.10
CA GLN A 419 20.25 -2.12 -10.53
C GLN A 419 20.16 -3.63 -10.78
N ASN A 420 20.95 -4.44 -10.07
CA ASN A 420 21.01 -5.89 -10.23
C ASN A 420 20.28 -6.67 -9.11
N ASN A 421 19.23 -6.09 -8.52
CA ASN A 421 18.49 -6.71 -7.41
C ASN A 421 17.59 -7.89 -7.82
N THR A 422 18.14 -9.08 -8.10
CA THR A 422 17.34 -10.21 -8.63
C THR A 422 16.41 -10.84 -7.60
N ASN A 423 16.87 -11.02 -6.36
CA ASN A 423 16.21 -11.87 -5.35
C ASN A 423 16.02 -11.21 -3.97
N GLY A 424 16.43 -9.95 -3.81
CA GLY A 424 16.27 -9.20 -2.55
C GLY A 424 14.91 -8.51 -2.44
N ALA A 425 14.25 -8.62 -1.29
CA ALA A 425 13.02 -7.90 -0.95
C ALA A 425 13.22 -6.90 0.20
N TYR A 426 12.29 -5.93 0.34
CA TYR A 426 12.29 -4.91 1.40
C TYR A 426 13.56 -4.03 1.47
N ASN A 427 14.29 -3.88 0.36
CA ASN A 427 15.49 -3.05 0.30
C ASN A 427 15.16 -1.57 0.03
N THR A 428 15.86 -0.67 0.71
CA THR A 428 15.80 0.79 0.48
C THR A 428 17.16 1.31 0.06
N ALA A 429 17.25 1.95 -1.11
CA ALA A 429 18.48 2.49 -1.68
C ALA A 429 18.26 3.95 -2.14
N ASN A 430 19.04 4.88 -1.60
CA ASN A 430 18.93 6.32 -1.90
C ASN A 430 20.31 6.92 -2.19
N GLY A 431 20.71 6.93 -3.46
CA GLY A 431 21.99 7.45 -3.93
C GLY A 431 22.40 6.86 -5.28
N TYR A 432 23.40 7.43 -5.92
CA TYR A 432 24.04 6.82 -7.10
C TYR A 432 24.71 5.50 -6.67
N HIS A 433 24.46 4.39 -7.39
CA HIS A 433 25.01 3.06 -7.08
C HIS A 433 24.75 2.54 -5.65
N ALA A 434 23.73 3.05 -4.94
CA ALA A 434 23.30 2.47 -3.67
C ALA A 434 22.72 1.06 -3.90
N LEU A 435 23.23 0.04 -3.19
CA LEU A 435 22.88 -1.38 -3.35
C LEU A 435 22.96 -1.89 -4.81
N HIS A 436 23.92 -1.42 -5.60
CA HIS A 436 24.03 -1.66 -7.04
C HIS A 436 24.00 -3.15 -7.44
N LEU A 437 24.76 -4.01 -6.76
CA LEU A 437 24.95 -5.44 -7.08
C LEU A 437 24.19 -6.39 -6.12
N ASN A 438 22.97 -6.04 -5.73
CA ASN A 438 22.23 -6.76 -4.67
C ASN A 438 21.61 -8.11 -5.08
N GLU A 439 22.45 -9.09 -5.39
CA GLU A 439 22.09 -10.43 -5.91
C GLU A 439 21.48 -11.38 -4.84
N GLY A 440 20.64 -10.87 -3.92
CA GLY A 440 19.86 -11.69 -2.98
C GLY A 440 19.58 -11.08 -1.61
N GLY A 441 20.36 -10.08 -1.20
CA GLY A 441 20.22 -9.44 0.11
C GLY A 441 18.82 -8.85 0.32
N SER A 442 18.16 -9.16 1.43
CA SER A 442 16.87 -8.57 1.80
C SER A 442 17.01 -7.67 3.03
N GLU A 443 16.05 -6.76 3.23
CA GLU A 443 15.98 -5.88 4.41
C GLU A 443 17.18 -4.91 4.56
N ASN A 444 17.90 -4.60 3.47
CA ASN A 444 19.01 -3.66 3.51
C ASN A 444 18.56 -2.20 3.32
N THR A 445 19.18 -1.28 4.05
CA THR A 445 18.98 0.17 3.92
C THR A 445 20.28 0.87 3.57
N ALA A 446 20.37 1.50 2.40
CA ALA A 446 21.54 2.21 1.90
C ALA A 446 21.17 3.66 1.52
N THR A 447 21.83 4.66 2.11
CA THR A 447 21.68 6.07 1.76
C THR A 447 23.05 6.71 1.59
N GLY A 448 23.33 7.27 0.42
CA GLY A 448 24.65 7.76 0.01
C GLY A 448 25.13 7.14 -1.30
N ALA A 449 26.09 7.78 -1.96
CA ALA A 449 26.65 7.22 -3.20
C ALA A 449 27.53 6.01 -2.91
N ASN A 450 27.40 4.93 -3.69
CA ASN A 450 28.07 3.64 -3.50
C ASN A 450 27.83 2.96 -2.14
N ALA A 451 26.80 3.36 -1.38
CA ALA A 451 26.46 2.71 -0.12
C ALA A 451 25.99 1.26 -0.36
N LEU A 452 26.58 0.28 0.34
CA LEU A 452 26.33 -1.16 0.16
C LEU A 452 26.47 -1.65 -1.31
N MET A 453 27.36 -1.05 -2.10
CA MET A 453 27.43 -1.28 -3.56
C MET A 453 27.56 -2.75 -4.00
N LYS A 454 28.33 -3.58 -3.27
CA LYS A 454 28.61 -4.99 -3.59
C LYS A 454 27.77 -6.01 -2.78
N ASN A 455 26.83 -5.54 -1.98
CA ASN A 455 26.17 -6.35 -0.94
C ASN A 455 25.34 -7.50 -1.53
N ILE A 456 25.51 -8.73 -1.03
CA ILE A 456 24.69 -9.89 -1.39
C ILE A 456 23.95 -10.52 -0.20
N SER A 457 24.24 -10.10 1.03
CA SER A 457 23.60 -10.57 2.27
C SER A 457 22.51 -9.62 2.81
N GLY A 458 21.73 -10.08 3.80
CA GLY A 458 20.59 -9.35 4.35
C GLY A 458 20.86 -8.51 5.61
N GLY A 459 19.96 -7.57 5.88
CA GLY A 459 19.85 -6.85 7.15
C GLY A 459 20.93 -5.80 7.43
N ASN A 460 21.59 -5.25 6.41
CA ASN A 460 22.64 -4.22 6.58
C ASN A 460 22.08 -2.79 6.47
N THR A 461 22.56 -1.89 7.31
CA THR A 461 22.25 -0.45 7.28
C THR A 461 23.51 0.37 6.97
N ALA A 462 23.46 1.22 5.94
CA ALA A 462 24.55 2.08 5.50
C ALA A 462 24.04 3.51 5.23
N PHE A 463 24.60 4.50 5.94
CA PHE A 463 24.28 5.92 5.81
C PHE A 463 25.56 6.73 5.62
N GLY A 464 25.92 6.99 4.37
CA GLY A 464 27.10 7.74 3.97
C GLY A 464 27.64 7.29 2.60
N THR A 465 28.32 8.19 1.90
CA THR A 465 29.03 7.84 0.66
C THR A 465 30.10 6.79 0.95
N GLY A 466 30.10 5.67 0.23
CA GLY A 466 31.04 4.57 0.42
C GLY A 466 30.82 3.71 1.68
N ALA A 467 29.74 3.93 2.45
CA ALA A 467 29.45 3.12 3.64
C ALA A 467 29.14 1.66 3.25
N LEU A 468 29.81 0.69 3.88
CA LEU A 468 29.77 -0.75 3.54
C LEU A 468 30.00 -1.06 2.05
N MET A 469 30.77 -0.23 1.32
CA MET A 469 30.91 -0.34 -0.14
C MET A 469 31.49 -1.69 -0.62
N ASN A 470 32.39 -2.31 0.15
CA ASN A 470 32.95 -3.63 -0.17
C ASN A 470 32.26 -4.79 0.56
N ASN A 471 31.17 -4.55 1.28
CA ASN A 471 30.42 -5.64 1.89
C ASN A 471 29.85 -6.56 0.81
N THR A 472 30.13 -7.85 0.93
CA THR A 472 29.62 -8.93 0.09
C THR A 472 28.67 -9.79 0.93
N GLU A 473 29.22 -10.77 1.66
CA GLU A 473 28.49 -11.79 2.42
C GLU A 473 28.11 -11.34 3.85
N GLY A 474 28.59 -10.18 4.30
CA GLY A 474 28.34 -9.68 5.65
C GLY A 474 26.87 -9.29 5.89
N SER A 475 26.34 -9.61 7.06
CA SER A 475 24.95 -9.36 7.47
C SER A 475 24.87 -8.66 8.82
N GLN A 476 23.73 -8.02 9.09
CA GLN A 476 23.46 -7.30 10.35
C GLN A 476 24.45 -6.17 10.68
N ASN A 477 25.14 -5.61 9.68
CA ASN A 477 26.10 -4.52 9.89
C ASN A 477 25.42 -3.15 9.86
N THR A 478 25.91 -2.20 10.67
CA THR A 478 25.44 -0.80 10.71
C THR A 478 26.61 0.16 10.50
N ALA A 479 26.57 0.94 9.41
CA ALA A 479 27.61 1.90 9.05
C ALA A 479 27.04 3.31 8.86
N ILE A 480 27.44 4.27 9.68
CA ILE A 480 26.94 5.65 9.67
C ILE A 480 28.13 6.61 9.55
N GLY A 481 28.38 7.10 8.34
CA GLY A 481 29.50 7.97 8.00
C GLY A 481 30.04 7.69 6.59
N MET A 482 30.73 8.67 6.01
CA MET A 482 31.43 8.45 4.74
C MET A 482 32.52 7.39 4.94
N ASN A 483 32.58 6.38 4.08
CA ASN A 483 33.48 5.22 4.19
C ASN A 483 33.37 4.43 5.52
N ALA A 484 32.25 4.50 6.23
CA ALA A 484 32.04 3.67 7.42
C ALA A 484 31.92 2.18 7.03
N LEU A 485 32.66 1.30 7.71
CA LEU A 485 32.87 -0.12 7.34
C LEU A 485 33.24 -0.32 5.86
N PHE A 486 34.01 0.60 5.26
CA PHE A 486 34.41 0.50 3.85
C PHE A 486 35.18 -0.79 3.54
N SER A 487 36.00 -1.27 4.48
CA SER A 487 36.86 -2.45 4.30
C SER A 487 36.16 -3.77 4.63
N ASN A 488 34.97 -3.75 5.25
CA ASN A 488 34.29 -4.96 5.73
C ASN A 488 33.84 -5.88 4.57
N GLU A 489 34.68 -6.84 4.20
CA GLU A 489 34.34 -7.94 3.29
C GLU A 489 33.95 -9.18 4.13
N GLY A 490 32.67 -9.56 4.10
CA GLY A 490 32.13 -10.75 4.77
C GLY A 490 31.87 -10.65 6.29
N GLY A 491 32.42 -9.66 6.99
CA GLY A 491 32.21 -9.47 8.43
C GLY A 491 30.74 -9.19 8.80
N THR A 492 30.30 -9.67 9.96
CA THR A 492 28.90 -9.63 10.41
C THR A 492 28.72 -8.95 11.78
N GLN A 493 27.54 -8.38 12.01
CA GLN A 493 27.18 -7.74 13.30
C GLN A 493 28.11 -6.58 13.69
N ASN A 494 28.80 -5.96 12.72
CA ASN A 494 29.72 -4.86 12.95
C ASN A 494 28.99 -3.51 12.91
N THR A 495 29.34 -2.62 13.84
CA THR A 495 28.85 -1.24 13.88
C THR A 495 30.00 -0.27 13.65
N ALA A 496 29.82 0.73 12.78
CA ALA A 496 30.73 1.87 12.71
C ALA A 496 29.98 3.19 12.57
N ILE A 497 30.35 4.18 13.38
CA ILE A 497 29.70 5.50 13.44
C ILE A 497 30.78 6.57 13.40
N GLY A 498 31.06 7.08 12.20
CA GLY A 498 32.07 8.10 11.94
C GLY A 498 32.59 8.08 10.50
N PHE A 499 33.14 9.21 10.06
CA PHE A 499 33.91 9.28 8.82
C PHE A 499 35.11 8.32 8.90
N ASN A 500 35.28 7.45 7.90
CA ASN A 500 36.26 6.36 7.86
C ASN A 500 36.25 5.38 9.05
N ALA A 501 35.21 5.33 9.90
CA ALA A 501 35.15 4.38 11.01
C ALA A 501 35.06 2.94 10.46
N ASP A 502 36.00 2.04 10.80
CA ASP A 502 36.18 0.78 10.04
C ASP A 502 36.82 -0.35 10.87
N VAL A 503 36.79 -1.56 10.31
CA VAL A 503 37.61 -2.70 10.76
C VAL A 503 39.03 -2.61 10.19
N LEU A 504 40.02 -3.22 10.85
CA LEU A 504 41.40 -3.30 10.36
C LEU A 504 41.71 -4.54 9.50
N ASP A 505 40.84 -5.56 9.52
CA ASP A 505 40.97 -6.78 8.71
C ASP A 505 39.58 -7.31 8.31
N ASN A 506 39.53 -8.17 7.31
CA ASN A 506 38.30 -8.73 6.75
C ASN A 506 37.71 -9.82 7.67
N GLY A 507 36.40 -10.03 7.59
CA GLY A 507 35.72 -11.11 8.32
C GLY A 507 35.65 -10.98 9.85
N PHE A 508 36.10 -9.87 10.46
CA PHE A 508 35.80 -9.59 11.87
C PHE A 508 34.29 -9.52 12.13
N THR A 509 33.89 -9.80 13.37
CA THR A 509 32.49 -9.96 13.77
C THR A 509 32.22 -9.34 15.13
N ASN A 510 30.99 -8.84 15.35
CA ASN A 510 30.58 -8.21 16.61
C ASN A 510 31.57 -7.12 17.06
N THR A 511 31.92 -6.21 16.16
CA THR A 511 32.83 -5.08 16.43
C THR A 511 32.09 -3.75 16.46
N THR A 512 32.65 -2.74 17.15
CA THR A 512 32.08 -1.39 17.17
C THR A 512 33.16 -0.31 17.08
N ALA A 513 33.12 0.54 16.04
CA ALA A 513 34.05 1.65 15.84
C ALA A 513 33.32 3.01 15.83
N ILE A 514 33.53 3.86 16.83
CA ILE A 514 32.79 5.13 16.99
C ILE A 514 33.77 6.31 16.99
N GLY A 515 33.70 7.17 15.98
CA GLY A 515 34.54 8.37 15.82
C GLY A 515 35.14 8.54 14.43
N PHE A 516 35.64 9.73 14.14
CA PHE A 516 36.42 10.01 12.93
C PHE A 516 37.70 9.15 12.91
N ASP A 517 37.93 8.40 11.83
CA ASP A 517 39.04 7.44 11.67
C ASP A 517 39.20 6.44 12.84
N ALA A 518 38.10 6.07 13.53
CA ALA A 518 38.12 5.00 14.54
C ALA A 518 38.32 3.63 13.88
N LYS A 519 39.30 2.84 14.33
CA LYS A 519 39.69 1.56 13.72
C LYS A 519 39.74 0.41 14.73
N VAL A 520 38.91 -0.61 14.54
CA VAL A 520 38.82 -1.76 15.45
C VAL A 520 39.59 -2.97 14.92
N GLY A 521 40.41 -3.58 15.80
CA GLY A 521 41.48 -4.52 15.41
C GLY A 521 41.22 -6.02 15.57
N GLN A 522 40.03 -6.42 16.05
CA GLN A 522 39.64 -7.82 16.27
C GLN A 522 38.12 -7.95 16.45
N SER A 523 37.57 -9.16 16.28
CA SER A 523 36.18 -9.48 16.67
C SER A 523 35.90 -9.24 18.16
N ASN A 524 34.63 -9.02 18.52
CA ASN A 524 34.16 -8.80 19.90
C ASN A 524 34.87 -7.63 20.63
N ALA A 525 35.15 -6.54 19.91
CA ALA A 525 35.86 -5.38 20.45
C ALA A 525 35.19 -4.05 20.09
N VAL A 526 35.41 -3.05 20.94
CA VAL A 526 34.95 -1.68 20.76
C VAL A 526 36.16 -0.75 20.64
N THR A 527 36.08 0.24 19.76
CA THR A 527 37.07 1.32 19.65
C THR A 527 36.33 2.65 19.54
N ILE A 528 36.58 3.55 20.49
CA ILE A 528 35.99 4.89 20.52
C ILE A 528 37.10 5.91 20.30
N GLY A 529 36.98 6.68 19.23
CA GLY A 529 37.97 7.66 18.81
C GLY A 529 39.11 7.12 17.94
N ASN A 530 40.03 8.02 17.61
CA ASN A 530 41.31 7.76 16.96
C ASN A 530 42.46 8.23 17.89
N PRO A 531 43.75 8.09 17.51
CA PRO A 531 44.87 8.49 18.36
C PRO A 531 44.89 9.97 18.78
N ASP A 532 44.27 10.87 18.00
CA ASP A 532 44.30 12.31 18.23
C ASP A 532 43.19 12.80 19.17
N VAL A 533 42.01 12.16 19.15
CA VAL A 533 40.84 12.59 19.96
C VAL A 533 40.96 12.23 21.44
N ASN A 534 40.18 12.94 22.27
CA ASN A 534 39.98 12.66 23.69
C ASN A 534 38.52 12.24 23.93
N VAL A 535 38.28 11.18 24.70
CA VAL A 535 36.94 10.63 24.95
C VAL A 535 36.47 11.02 26.36
N GLY A 536 35.44 11.86 26.44
CA GLY A 536 34.78 12.23 27.71
C GLY A 536 33.53 11.37 27.96
N LEU A 537 33.40 10.82 29.17
CA LEU A 537 32.21 10.09 29.63
C LEU A 537 31.46 10.85 30.74
N ALA A 538 30.24 10.39 31.07
CA ALA A 538 29.41 10.86 32.19
C ALA A 538 29.29 12.40 32.35
N GLY A 539 29.22 13.13 31.23
CA GLY A 539 29.00 14.58 31.22
C GLY A 539 30.25 15.45 31.06
N VAL A 540 31.45 14.87 30.91
CA VAL A 540 32.66 15.63 30.55
C VAL A 540 32.49 16.26 29.17
N SER A 541 32.39 17.59 29.15
CA SER A 541 32.18 18.39 27.93
C SER A 541 33.46 18.90 27.27
N ASN A 542 34.60 18.83 27.97
CA ASN A 542 35.91 19.30 27.50
C ASN A 542 37.02 18.35 27.98
N PRO A 543 37.09 17.10 27.49
CA PRO A 543 38.05 16.11 27.98
C PRO A 543 39.49 16.51 27.64
N THR A 544 40.34 16.71 28.64
CA THR A 544 41.78 17.01 28.47
C THR A 544 42.62 15.75 28.34
N GLU A 545 42.15 14.62 28.87
CA GLU A 545 42.83 13.32 28.79
C GLU A 545 42.23 12.39 27.70
N LYS A 546 43.03 11.41 27.26
CA LYS A 546 42.66 10.46 26.17
C LYS A 546 41.35 9.72 26.45
N LEU A 547 41.13 9.32 27.70
CA LEU A 547 39.86 8.86 28.23
C LEU A 547 39.64 9.55 29.58
N GLU A 548 38.66 10.44 29.65
CA GLU A 548 38.32 11.19 30.85
C GLU A 548 36.96 10.75 31.38
N VAL A 549 36.98 10.16 32.58
CA VAL A 549 35.79 9.68 33.28
C VAL A 549 35.73 10.39 34.64
N PRO A 550 34.68 11.16 34.95
CA PRO A 550 34.56 11.92 36.18
C PRO A 550 34.10 11.00 37.32
N GLY A 551 35.03 10.21 37.88
CA GLY A 551 34.74 9.24 38.94
C GLY A 551 35.75 8.10 38.97
N ALA A 552 35.37 6.99 39.61
CA ALA A 552 36.18 5.76 39.59
C ALA A 552 35.96 4.98 38.28
N ILE A 553 37.04 4.67 37.55
CA ILE A 553 36.99 3.74 36.41
C ILE A 553 37.12 2.32 36.96
N LYS A 554 35.98 1.64 37.11
CA LYS A 554 35.91 0.26 37.59
C LYS A 554 36.37 -0.72 36.50
N ILE A 555 37.62 -1.16 36.57
CA ILE A 555 38.19 -2.21 35.70
C ILE A 555 37.84 -3.57 36.30
N GLY A 556 36.55 -3.90 36.29
CA GLY A 556 36.05 -5.16 36.84
C GLY A 556 36.23 -6.33 35.88
N ASN A 557 36.53 -7.50 36.43
CA ASN A 557 35.52 -8.55 36.34
C ASN A 557 34.67 -8.39 37.61
N THR A 558 33.37 -8.13 37.45
CA THR A 558 32.28 -8.09 38.48
C THR A 558 32.70 -8.12 39.97
N THR A 559 32.34 -7.21 40.89
CA THR A 559 31.33 -6.14 40.96
C THR A 559 31.35 -5.61 42.41
N ASN A 560 31.71 -4.35 42.68
CA ASN A 560 31.12 -3.60 43.80
C ASN A 560 31.18 -2.04 43.71
N ALA A 561 30.58 -1.34 44.67
CA ALA A 561 30.47 0.14 44.69
C ALA A 561 31.62 0.83 45.46
N ILE A 562 32.20 0.14 46.44
CA ILE A 562 33.62 0.33 46.79
C ILE A 562 34.44 -0.16 45.57
N PRO A 563 35.58 0.47 45.22
CA PRO A 563 36.38 0.01 44.09
C PRO A 563 36.79 -1.45 44.26
N ASP A 564 36.76 -2.25 43.19
CA ASP A 564 37.22 -3.64 43.26
C ASP A 564 38.76 -3.67 43.49
N ALA A 565 39.28 -4.70 44.15
CA ALA A 565 40.73 -4.86 44.34
C ALA A 565 41.46 -4.93 42.99
N GLY A 566 42.40 -4.01 42.74
CA GLY A 566 43.03 -3.79 41.45
C GLY A 566 42.44 -2.63 40.63
N THR A 567 41.38 -1.97 41.09
CA THR A 567 40.87 -0.73 40.46
C THR A 567 41.90 0.38 40.55
N ILE A 568 42.09 1.13 39.47
CA ILE A 568 43.06 2.23 39.39
C ILE A 568 42.32 3.56 39.24
N ARG A 569 42.71 4.58 40.02
CA ARG A 569 42.34 5.98 39.75
C ARG A 569 43.57 6.88 39.75
N TRP A 570 43.42 8.05 39.14
CA TRP A 570 44.33 9.17 39.34
C TRP A 570 43.86 10.01 40.52
N ASN A 571 44.71 10.22 41.53
CA ASN A 571 44.39 11.05 42.68
C ASN A 571 45.06 12.43 42.55
N GLN A 572 44.24 13.46 42.33
CA GLN A 572 44.69 14.82 42.09
C GLN A 572 45.31 15.49 43.33
N GLU A 573 45.00 15.03 44.56
CA GLU A 573 45.55 15.64 45.79
C GLU A 573 47.01 15.23 46.04
N ILE A 574 47.41 14.04 45.58
CA ILE A 574 48.77 13.50 45.76
C ILE A 574 49.57 13.41 44.44
N GLY A 575 48.94 13.65 43.29
CA GLY A 575 49.59 13.67 41.98
C GLY A 575 50.12 12.30 41.54
N SER A 576 49.40 11.23 41.85
CA SER A 576 49.79 9.85 41.52
C SER A 576 48.61 9.01 41.08
N PHE A 577 48.92 7.92 40.36
CA PHE A 577 48.01 6.80 40.28
C PHE A 577 48.04 6.03 41.60
N GLU A 578 46.88 5.54 42.00
CA GLU A 578 46.72 4.66 43.15
C GLU A 578 45.83 3.48 42.75
N GLY A 579 46.24 2.29 43.19
CA GLY A 579 45.47 1.06 43.07
C GLY A 579 44.72 0.81 44.37
N PHE A 580 43.42 0.56 44.30
CA PHE A 580 42.66 0.11 45.45
C PHE A 580 42.99 -1.35 45.72
N ASP A 581 43.38 -1.71 46.94
CA ASP A 581 43.80 -3.09 47.28
C ASP A 581 42.65 -4.00 47.74
N GLY A 582 41.46 -3.42 47.92
CA GLY A 582 40.29 -4.04 48.54
C GLY A 582 39.86 -3.35 49.84
N ASN A 583 40.73 -2.56 50.46
CA ASN A 583 40.48 -1.80 51.69
C ASN A 583 40.82 -0.30 51.54
N GLU A 584 41.99 0.03 50.96
CA GLU A 584 42.45 1.40 50.80
C GLU A 584 43.12 1.68 49.44
N TRP A 585 43.29 2.95 49.12
CA TRP A 585 43.94 3.40 47.89
C TRP A 585 45.45 3.52 48.09
N LEU A 586 46.21 2.57 47.53
CA LEU A 586 47.66 2.53 47.64
C LEU A 586 48.32 3.16 46.41
N SER A 587 49.10 4.23 46.61
CA SER A 587 49.97 4.78 45.57
C SER A 587 51.02 3.77 45.14
N PHE A 588 51.32 3.70 43.84
CA PHE A 588 52.32 2.77 43.26
C PHE A 588 53.80 3.04 43.66
N ASN A 589 54.04 3.91 44.64
CA ASN A 589 55.35 4.39 45.07
C ASN A 589 55.96 3.59 46.24
N GLY A 590 56.19 2.29 46.05
CA GLY A 590 57.30 1.61 46.72
C GLY A 590 57.04 0.24 47.39
N ASN A 591 58.01 -0.65 47.16
CA ASN A 591 58.20 -1.98 47.76
C ASN A 591 57.21 -3.11 47.43
N THR A 592 57.80 -4.25 47.11
CA THR A 592 57.16 -5.46 46.59
C THR A 592 56.88 -6.52 47.65
N SER A 593 55.70 -7.11 47.63
CA SER A 593 55.49 -8.49 48.09
C SER A 593 54.36 -9.19 47.35
N SER A 594 54.64 -10.40 46.85
CA SER A 594 53.67 -11.44 46.43
C SER A 594 52.49 -11.01 45.54
N TRP A 595 52.72 -10.94 44.22
CA TRP A 595 51.71 -11.43 43.27
C TRP A 595 51.62 -12.96 43.36
N GLY A 596 50.41 -13.52 43.31
CA GLY A 596 50.19 -14.92 42.97
C GLY A 596 50.08 -15.92 44.11
N SER A 597 48.97 -15.88 44.87
CA SER A 597 48.41 -17.05 45.55
C SER A 597 46.89 -16.92 45.64
N ASN A 598 46.15 -17.93 45.17
CA ASN A 598 44.69 -17.98 45.26
C ASN A 598 44.26 -18.48 46.66
N PRO A 599 43.40 -17.74 47.36
CA PRO A 599 42.36 -18.38 48.14
C PRO A 599 40.97 -17.77 47.92
N ASN A 600 40.04 -18.56 47.37
CA ASN A 600 38.62 -18.37 47.58
C ASN A 600 38.30 -18.43 49.09
N SER A 601 38.09 -17.27 49.74
CA SER A 601 36.77 -16.93 50.31
C SER A 601 36.79 -15.62 51.10
N ILE A 602 35.80 -14.76 50.88
CA ILE A 602 35.39 -13.72 51.84
C ILE A 602 34.33 -14.24 52.84
N TYR A 603 33.79 -15.44 52.61
CA TYR A 603 32.89 -16.15 53.52
C TYR A 603 33.67 -17.14 54.41
N GLY A 604 33.35 -17.19 55.69
CA GLY A 604 33.71 -18.32 56.56
C GLY A 604 32.70 -19.46 56.37
N ASN A 605 33.14 -20.71 56.52
CA ASN A 605 32.26 -21.87 56.55
C ASN A 605 32.03 -22.30 58.02
N GLU A 606 30.85 -22.00 58.57
CA GLU A 606 30.39 -22.61 59.83
C GLU A 606 29.47 -23.80 59.46
N GLN A 607 29.96 -25.02 59.68
CA GLN A 607 29.15 -26.22 59.45
C GLN A 607 28.31 -26.49 60.70
N VAL A 608 27.02 -26.16 60.62
CA VAL A 608 26.06 -26.55 61.66
C VAL A 608 25.87 -28.06 61.59
N GLN A 609 26.30 -28.76 62.65
CA GLN A 609 26.09 -30.19 62.81
C GLN A 609 25.00 -30.44 63.85
N VAL A 610 24.09 -31.35 63.53
CA VAL A 610 22.93 -31.66 64.36
C VAL A 610 23.39 -32.50 65.57
N PRO A 611 22.88 -32.25 66.80
CA PRO A 611 23.34 -32.97 68.01
C PRO A 611 22.97 -34.46 68.12
N ASP A 612 22.09 -34.98 67.26
CA ASP A 612 21.52 -36.34 67.37
C ASP A 612 21.64 -37.08 66.03
N THR A 613 22.29 -38.24 66.04
CA THR A 613 22.86 -38.87 64.82
C THR A 613 21.97 -39.94 64.18
N ASN A 614 20.72 -40.09 64.65
CA ASN A 614 19.85 -41.20 64.25
C ASN A 614 18.54 -40.66 63.65
N ASN A 615 18.27 -41.01 62.38
CA ASN A 615 17.10 -40.63 61.59
C ASN A 615 16.99 -39.10 61.31
N LEU A 616 17.93 -38.56 60.52
CA LEU A 616 17.92 -37.20 59.96
C LEU A 616 17.58 -37.16 58.45
N GLU A 617 16.79 -38.12 57.99
CA GLU A 617 16.40 -38.24 56.57
C GLU A 617 15.69 -36.95 56.12
N GLY A 618 16.20 -36.34 55.04
CA GLY A 618 15.70 -35.07 54.52
C GLY A 618 16.04 -33.82 55.33
N PHE A 619 16.90 -33.86 56.37
CA PHE A 619 17.33 -32.63 57.07
C PHE A 619 17.98 -31.64 56.09
N GLY A 620 17.46 -30.40 56.05
CA GLY A 620 17.86 -29.39 55.08
C GLY A 620 17.08 -29.41 53.77
N LEU A 621 16.03 -30.24 53.61
CA LEU A 621 15.16 -30.19 52.42
C LEU A 621 14.45 -28.84 52.27
N SER A 622 14.12 -28.18 53.39
CA SER A 622 13.59 -26.81 53.42
C SER A 622 14.30 -25.98 54.50
N ILE A 623 14.54 -24.71 54.20
CA ILE A 623 15.28 -23.78 55.07
C ILE A 623 14.67 -22.39 54.90
N HIS A 624 14.54 -21.63 55.98
CA HIS A 624 14.27 -20.19 55.94
C HIS A 624 15.05 -19.50 57.08
N GLY A 625 15.55 -18.29 56.84
CA GLY A 625 16.30 -17.50 57.81
C GLY A 625 15.71 -16.12 58.04
N ASN A 626 16.06 -15.49 59.16
CA ASN A 626 15.94 -14.06 59.39
C ASN A 626 17.16 -13.55 60.19
N GLN A 627 17.02 -12.45 60.93
CA GLN A 627 18.14 -11.82 61.64
C GLN A 627 18.71 -12.65 62.79
N ASP A 628 17.83 -13.22 63.62
CA ASP A 628 18.23 -13.91 64.85
C ASP A 628 18.05 -15.43 64.75
N TYR A 629 17.32 -15.93 63.73
CA TYR A 629 16.85 -17.32 63.68
C TYR A 629 16.91 -17.96 62.29
N ILE A 630 17.07 -19.29 62.26
CA ILE A 630 16.90 -20.16 61.09
C ILE A 630 15.96 -21.31 61.48
N VAL A 631 15.03 -21.64 60.59
CA VAL A 631 14.26 -22.91 60.65
C VAL A 631 14.76 -23.86 59.56
N ILE A 632 14.99 -25.12 59.94
CA ILE A 632 15.44 -26.20 59.05
C ILE A 632 14.47 -27.37 59.13
N GLY A 633 13.83 -27.71 58.01
CA GLY A 633 12.95 -28.87 57.89
C GLY A 633 13.70 -30.19 57.73
N ALA A 634 13.15 -31.26 58.32
CA ALA A 634 13.66 -32.63 58.23
C ALA A 634 12.49 -33.64 58.16
N PRO A 635 11.76 -33.70 57.03
CA PRO A 635 10.48 -34.41 56.95
C PRO A 635 10.58 -35.94 57.04
N GLY A 636 11.71 -36.54 56.64
CA GLY A 636 11.92 -38.00 56.75
C GLY A 636 12.26 -38.47 58.16
N SER A 637 12.62 -37.54 59.07
CA SER A 637 12.96 -37.89 60.45
C SER A 637 11.78 -38.54 61.17
N ASP A 638 12.08 -39.51 62.05
CA ASP A 638 11.08 -40.23 62.86
C ASP A 638 10.02 -40.98 62.01
N PHE A 639 10.47 -41.73 61.00
CA PHE A 639 9.64 -42.51 60.05
C PHE A 639 8.69 -41.63 59.23
N ASP A 640 9.24 -40.64 58.52
CA ASP A 640 8.47 -39.65 57.75
C ASP A 640 7.44 -38.86 58.58
N LYS A 641 7.48 -38.90 59.92
CA LYS A 641 6.65 -38.02 60.75
C LYS A 641 7.12 -36.58 60.62
N GLY A 642 8.43 -36.38 60.61
CA GLY A 642 9.09 -35.12 60.35
C GLY A 642 9.27 -34.22 61.57
N ARG A 643 10.24 -33.31 61.47
CA ARG A 643 10.67 -32.33 62.49
C ARG A 643 11.10 -31.03 61.82
N ALA A 644 11.02 -29.92 62.55
CA ALA A 644 11.61 -28.65 62.13
C ALA A 644 12.51 -28.11 63.25
N TYR A 645 13.79 -27.90 62.94
CA TYR A 645 14.80 -27.51 63.90
C TYR A 645 14.97 -25.99 63.88
N ILE A 646 14.92 -25.35 65.04
CA ILE A 646 15.15 -23.91 65.18
C ILE A 646 16.58 -23.69 65.67
N TYR A 647 17.37 -22.94 64.91
CA TYR A 647 18.66 -22.44 65.32
C TYR A 647 18.57 -20.93 65.56
N LYS A 648 19.29 -20.45 66.57
CA LYS A 648 19.36 -19.04 66.97
C LYS A 648 20.80 -18.54 66.94
N LYS A 649 21.00 -17.34 66.41
CA LYS A 649 22.30 -16.66 66.33
C LYS A 649 22.65 -16.09 67.70
N SER A 650 23.81 -16.47 68.25
CA SER A 650 24.27 -16.00 69.55
C SER A 650 25.76 -15.70 69.51
N ASN A 651 26.13 -14.44 69.72
CA ASN A 651 27.51 -13.93 69.62
C ASN A 651 28.22 -14.26 68.29
N GLY A 652 27.47 -14.46 67.20
CA GLY A 652 27.99 -14.75 65.86
C GLY A 652 28.06 -16.22 65.45
N THR A 653 27.74 -17.16 66.35
CA THR A 653 27.61 -18.59 66.04
C THR A 653 26.15 -19.03 66.12
N TRP A 654 25.77 -20.00 65.30
CA TRP A 654 24.43 -20.61 65.30
C TRP A 654 24.33 -21.78 66.30
N THR A 655 23.38 -21.69 67.23
CA THR A 655 23.11 -22.74 68.24
C THR A 655 21.66 -23.23 68.14
N LEU A 656 21.43 -24.53 68.33
CA LEU A 656 20.07 -25.09 68.38
C LEU A 656 19.29 -24.47 69.56
N ASP A 657 18.15 -23.87 69.25
CA ASP A 657 17.22 -23.21 70.19
C ASP A 657 16.10 -24.18 70.60
N ASP A 658 15.48 -24.86 69.62
CA ASP A 658 14.39 -25.82 69.85
C ASP A 658 14.20 -26.82 68.69
N ILE A 659 13.37 -27.85 68.88
CA ILE A 659 12.95 -28.82 67.86
C ILE A 659 11.43 -28.91 67.85
N LEU A 660 10.81 -28.30 66.83
CA LEU A 660 9.36 -28.32 66.64
C LEU A 660 8.89 -29.68 66.12
N THR A 661 7.76 -30.13 66.64
CA THR A 661 7.05 -31.35 66.21
C THR A 661 5.55 -31.11 66.23
N ALA A 662 4.83 -31.54 65.19
CA ALA A 662 3.37 -31.58 65.19
C ALA A 662 2.81 -32.35 66.39
N SER A 663 1.94 -31.72 67.19
CA SER A 663 1.34 -32.32 68.38
C SER A 663 0.49 -33.56 68.07
N ASP A 664 -0.11 -33.61 66.88
CA ASP A 664 -0.94 -34.72 66.38
C ASP A 664 -0.28 -35.53 65.25
N GLY A 665 1.00 -35.28 64.94
CA GLY A 665 1.67 -35.82 63.77
C GLY A 665 1.87 -37.34 63.79
N THR A 666 1.67 -37.99 62.64
CA THR A 666 1.87 -39.43 62.41
C THR A 666 2.99 -39.74 61.42
N ALA A 667 3.47 -41.00 61.42
CA ALA A 667 4.46 -41.47 60.44
C ALA A 667 3.90 -41.35 59.01
N GLY A 668 4.65 -40.71 58.10
CA GLY A 668 4.22 -40.34 56.76
C GLY A 668 3.66 -38.91 56.61
N ASP A 669 3.51 -38.13 57.69
CA ASP A 669 2.95 -36.77 57.62
C ASP A 669 3.88 -35.76 56.91
N GLY A 670 5.20 -35.97 56.98
CA GLY A 670 6.22 -35.15 56.33
C GLY A 670 6.39 -33.75 56.93
N PHE A 671 6.24 -33.58 58.24
CA PHE A 671 6.37 -32.28 58.92
C PHE A 671 7.76 -31.67 58.72
N GLY A 672 7.83 -30.45 58.18
CA GLY A 672 9.09 -29.83 57.76
C GLY A 672 9.41 -30.02 56.27
N SER A 673 8.46 -30.50 55.46
CA SER A 673 8.63 -30.53 53.99
C SER A 673 8.74 -29.12 53.41
N SER A 674 8.10 -28.14 54.04
CA SER A 674 8.32 -26.71 53.80
C SER A 674 8.28 -25.93 55.12
N VAL A 675 9.04 -24.84 55.21
CA VAL A 675 9.18 -23.99 56.40
C VAL A 675 9.34 -22.53 56.00
N SER A 676 8.81 -21.61 56.81
CA SER A 676 9.11 -20.17 56.72
C SER A 676 9.08 -19.55 58.13
N ILE A 677 9.94 -18.56 58.37
CA ILE A 677 10.17 -17.94 59.69
C ILE A 677 10.27 -16.42 59.53
N ASP A 678 9.53 -15.67 60.35
CA ASP A 678 9.50 -14.21 60.28
C ASP A 678 9.27 -13.56 61.66
N ARG A 679 9.66 -12.30 61.81
CA ARG A 679 9.78 -11.55 63.07
C ARG A 679 9.02 -10.22 63.03
N TYR A 680 8.07 -10.08 63.94
CA TYR A 680 7.40 -8.80 64.19
C TYR A 680 8.35 -7.82 64.90
N MET A 681 8.70 -6.72 64.23
CA MET A 681 9.61 -5.70 64.78
C MET A 681 8.94 -4.62 65.65
N THR A 682 7.62 -4.44 65.54
CA THR A 682 6.86 -3.52 66.40
C THR A 682 6.39 -4.23 67.67
N TRP A 683 6.20 -3.49 68.77
CA TRP A 683 5.97 -4.12 70.08
C TRP A 683 4.52 -4.64 70.24
N PRO A 684 4.30 -5.87 70.76
CA PRO A 684 5.29 -6.81 71.30
C PRO A 684 6.12 -7.49 70.19
N VAL A 685 7.45 -7.43 70.34
CA VAL A 685 8.39 -8.06 69.41
C VAL A 685 8.32 -9.57 69.60
N GLY A 686 8.00 -10.30 68.54
CA GLY A 686 7.84 -11.75 68.58
C GLY A 686 8.25 -12.40 67.27
N ILE A 687 8.53 -13.70 67.31
CA ILE A 687 8.87 -14.51 66.15
C ILE A 687 7.84 -15.62 65.95
N ALA A 688 7.55 -15.92 64.68
CA ALA A 688 6.63 -16.98 64.27
C ALA A 688 7.29 -17.91 63.24
N VAL A 689 6.81 -19.16 63.19
CA VAL A 689 7.20 -20.17 62.18
C VAL A 689 5.94 -20.82 61.64
N ILE A 690 5.87 -20.99 60.32
CA ILE A 690 4.89 -21.84 59.65
C ILE A 690 5.60 -23.09 59.13
N VAL A 691 5.08 -24.28 59.46
CA VAL A 691 5.64 -25.58 59.03
C VAL A 691 4.59 -26.37 58.24
N GLY A 692 4.94 -26.84 57.05
CA GLY A 692 4.12 -27.70 56.20
C GLY A 692 4.34 -29.20 56.45
N ALA A 693 3.26 -29.98 56.42
CA ALA A 693 3.22 -31.44 56.54
C ALA A 693 2.28 -32.03 55.45
N PRO A 694 2.74 -32.14 54.19
CA PRO A 694 1.88 -32.42 53.03
C PRO A 694 1.37 -33.87 52.92
N GLY A 695 1.95 -34.82 53.66
CA GLY A 695 1.46 -36.21 53.74
C GLY A 695 0.36 -36.42 54.79
N ALA A 696 0.21 -35.47 55.72
CA ALA A 696 -0.67 -35.61 56.88
C ALA A 696 -2.14 -35.85 56.51
N ASN A 697 -2.82 -36.72 57.27
CA ASN A 697 -4.22 -37.10 57.04
C ASN A 697 -4.46 -37.67 55.62
N SER A 698 -3.65 -38.66 55.23
CA SER A 698 -3.68 -39.32 53.91
C SER A 698 -3.48 -38.36 52.74
N ASP A 699 -2.33 -37.69 52.69
CA ASP A 699 -1.92 -36.76 51.63
C ASP A 699 -2.86 -35.54 51.42
N LYS A 700 -3.83 -35.31 52.32
CA LYS A 700 -4.56 -34.03 52.38
C LYS A 700 -3.60 -32.89 52.69
N GLY A 701 -2.68 -33.16 53.61
CA GLY A 701 -1.71 -32.21 54.14
C GLY A 701 -2.27 -31.32 55.25
N LYS A 702 -1.35 -30.78 56.04
CA LYS A 702 -1.58 -29.81 57.12
C LYS A 702 -0.48 -28.75 57.10
N ALA A 703 -0.72 -27.64 57.78
CA ALA A 703 0.34 -26.73 58.21
C ALA A 703 0.16 -26.35 59.67
N TYR A 704 1.23 -25.97 60.34
CA TYR A 704 1.26 -25.73 61.78
C TYR A 704 1.89 -24.38 62.07
N PHE A 705 1.19 -23.52 62.79
CA PHE A 705 1.69 -22.22 63.20
C PHE A 705 2.29 -22.32 64.62
N PHE A 706 3.57 -21.97 64.72
CA PHE A 706 4.33 -21.92 65.97
C PHE A 706 4.76 -20.48 66.27
N ASN A 707 4.90 -20.16 67.55
CA ASN A 707 5.41 -18.85 67.98
C ASN A 707 6.36 -18.94 69.18
N ASN A 708 7.13 -17.87 69.40
CA ASN A 708 7.89 -17.62 70.61
C ASN A 708 7.90 -16.10 70.89
N TRP A 709 6.73 -15.53 71.24
CA TRP A 709 6.54 -14.08 71.39
C TRP A 709 6.90 -13.50 72.77
N ASP A 710 6.90 -14.32 73.83
CA ASP A 710 7.28 -13.89 75.19
C ASP A 710 8.73 -14.26 75.56
N GLY A 711 9.39 -15.07 74.73
CA GLY A 711 10.74 -15.57 74.96
C GLY A 711 10.80 -16.80 75.89
N ALA A 712 9.68 -17.41 76.25
CA ALA A 712 9.64 -18.55 77.17
C ALA A 712 9.87 -19.92 76.52
N GLY A 713 9.80 -20.02 75.18
CA GLY A 713 9.93 -21.26 74.41
C GLY A 713 9.01 -21.24 73.19
N TRP A 714 9.07 -22.28 72.36
CA TRP A 714 8.17 -22.39 71.20
C TRP A 714 6.88 -23.14 71.54
N SER A 715 5.73 -22.57 71.15
CA SER A 715 4.41 -23.21 71.28
C SER A 715 3.73 -23.40 69.93
N GLU A 716 3.06 -24.54 69.76
CA GLU A 716 2.10 -24.79 68.67
C GLU A 716 0.77 -24.14 69.03
N GLU A 717 0.21 -23.34 68.12
CA GLU A 717 -0.95 -22.49 68.43
C GLU A 717 -2.15 -22.76 67.52
N GLU A 718 -1.92 -23.10 66.25
CA GLU A 718 -2.97 -23.43 65.27
C GLU A 718 -2.54 -24.61 64.38
N ILE A 719 -3.40 -25.62 64.27
CA ILE A 719 -3.26 -26.73 63.32
C ILE A 719 -4.18 -26.46 62.12
N ILE A 720 -3.57 -26.05 61.01
CA ILE A 720 -4.26 -25.53 59.85
C ILE A 720 -4.59 -26.69 58.90
N GLN A 721 -5.88 -27.03 58.79
CA GLN A 721 -6.39 -27.97 57.79
C GLN A 721 -7.75 -27.49 57.22
N PRO A 722 -7.76 -26.88 56.01
CA PRO A 722 -9.00 -26.55 55.31
C PRO A 722 -9.94 -27.75 55.14
N THR A 723 -11.25 -27.51 55.31
CA THR A 723 -12.26 -28.57 55.32
C THR A 723 -12.63 -29.11 53.94
N ASP A 724 -12.19 -28.45 52.86
CA ASP A 724 -12.42 -28.85 51.47
C ASP A 724 -11.32 -29.77 50.89
N LEU A 725 -10.27 -30.06 51.66
CA LEU A 725 -9.15 -30.90 51.22
C LEU A 725 -9.51 -32.38 51.06
N GLN A 726 -9.00 -32.98 49.98
CA GLN A 726 -9.12 -34.38 49.60
C GLN A 726 -7.74 -35.08 49.64
N ALA A 727 -7.75 -36.41 49.68
CA ALA A 727 -6.53 -37.19 49.75
C ALA A 727 -5.71 -37.02 48.46
N GLY A 728 -4.47 -36.55 48.59
CA GLY A 728 -3.57 -36.19 47.48
C GLY A 728 -3.39 -34.69 47.25
N ASP A 729 -4.19 -33.81 47.89
CA ASP A 729 -4.12 -32.36 47.67
C ASP A 729 -2.77 -31.74 48.13
N ASN A 730 -2.06 -32.38 49.06
CA ASN A 730 -0.77 -31.96 49.61
C ASN A 730 -0.71 -30.51 50.12
N PHE A 731 -1.67 -30.11 50.96
CA PHE A 731 -1.64 -28.82 51.65
C PHE A 731 -0.41 -28.70 52.57
N GLY A 732 0.34 -27.61 52.45
CA GLY A 732 1.64 -27.47 53.11
C GLY A 732 2.83 -28.01 52.30
N ASN A 733 2.63 -28.27 50.99
CA ASN A 733 3.75 -28.57 50.07
C ASN A 733 4.74 -27.40 49.99
N SER A 734 4.22 -26.17 50.04
CA SER A 734 5.00 -24.95 50.16
C SER A 734 4.32 -23.99 51.13
N VAL A 735 5.11 -23.26 51.92
CA VAL A 735 4.65 -22.21 52.84
C VAL A 735 5.55 -20.99 52.71
N ALA A 736 4.96 -19.81 52.84
CA ALA A 736 5.69 -18.54 52.97
C ALA A 736 4.92 -17.59 53.90
N MET A 737 5.63 -16.72 54.60
CA MET A 737 5.08 -15.83 55.62
C MET A 737 5.80 -14.48 55.60
N ASP A 738 5.02 -13.40 55.64
CA ASP A 738 5.46 -12.02 55.83
C ASP A 738 4.52 -11.35 56.84
N ILE A 739 5.06 -10.93 57.99
CA ILE A 739 4.47 -10.07 59.03
C ILE A 739 3.07 -10.49 59.52
N ASN A 740 2.03 -10.27 58.72
CA ASN A 740 0.63 -10.61 59.03
C ASN A 740 -0.02 -11.60 58.04
N TYR A 741 0.65 -11.99 56.96
CA TYR A 741 0.10 -12.82 55.89
C TYR A 741 0.90 -14.11 55.69
N ILE A 742 0.18 -15.22 55.57
CA ILE A 742 0.76 -16.56 55.37
C ILE A 742 0.12 -17.18 54.13
N ALA A 743 0.95 -17.62 53.19
CA ALA A 743 0.57 -18.32 51.97
C ALA A 743 0.92 -19.81 52.08
N ILE A 744 -0.03 -20.69 51.74
CA ILE A 744 0.12 -22.15 51.87
C ILE A 744 -0.36 -22.84 50.60
N GLY A 745 0.55 -23.54 49.92
CA GLY A 745 0.27 -24.30 48.70
C GLY A 745 -0.28 -25.70 48.96
N ALA A 746 -1.31 -26.07 48.19
CA ALA A 746 -1.88 -27.41 48.08
C ALA A 746 -1.79 -27.85 46.61
N LYS A 747 -0.61 -28.36 46.22
CA LYS A 747 -0.26 -28.57 44.80
C LYS A 747 -1.14 -29.58 44.07
N GLY A 748 -1.69 -30.57 44.78
CA GLY A 748 -2.50 -31.65 44.19
C GLY A 748 -3.98 -31.32 44.08
N PHE A 749 -4.39 -30.14 44.59
CA PHE A 749 -5.80 -29.80 44.77
C PHE A 749 -6.64 -30.00 43.51
N GLY A 750 -7.72 -30.78 43.65
CA GLY A 750 -8.74 -30.94 42.63
C GLY A 750 -8.36 -31.84 41.44
N SER A 751 -7.36 -32.72 41.58
CA SER A 751 -6.67 -33.45 40.49
C SER A 751 -5.57 -32.62 39.83
N ASP A 752 -4.59 -32.22 40.64
CA ASP A 752 -3.33 -31.60 40.22
C ASP A 752 -3.50 -30.24 39.49
N TYR A 753 -4.62 -29.55 39.67
CA TYR A 753 -4.74 -28.13 39.30
C TYR A 753 -3.91 -27.28 40.28
N GLY A 754 -4.03 -27.59 41.56
CA GLY A 754 -3.38 -26.89 42.64
C GLY A 754 -4.14 -25.65 43.12
N LYS A 755 -3.84 -25.21 44.34
CA LYS A 755 -4.54 -24.14 45.06
C LYS A 755 -3.61 -23.50 46.08
N VAL A 756 -3.73 -22.19 46.30
CA VAL A 756 -3.06 -21.49 47.41
C VAL A 756 -4.11 -20.99 48.38
N TYR A 757 -3.90 -21.25 49.67
CA TYR A 757 -4.70 -20.69 50.76
C TYR A 757 -3.91 -19.56 51.40
N THR A 758 -4.59 -18.49 51.77
CA THR A 758 -4.00 -17.34 52.46
C THR A 758 -4.67 -17.14 53.81
N TYR A 759 -3.86 -16.89 54.82
CA TYR A 759 -4.29 -16.64 56.19
C TYR A 759 -3.78 -15.28 56.64
N TYR A 760 -4.59 -14.58 57.43
CA TYR A 760 -4.22 -13.35 58.09
C TYR A 760 -4.03 -13.64 59.57
N CYS A 761 -2.82 -13.42 60.05
CA CYS A 761 -2.41 -13.57 61.44
C CYS A 761 -2.10 -12.18 62.00
N VAL A 762 -2.62 -11.84 63.18
CA VAL A 762 -2.16 -10.64 63.92
C VAL A 762 -1.34 -11.09 65.12
N LEU A 763 -0.10 -10.63 65.13
CA LEU A 763 0.89 -10.90 66.18
C LEU A 763 0.69 -9.89 67.33
N GLY A 764 0.60 -10.34 68.58
CA GLY A 764 0.18 -9.47 69.70
C GLY A 764 -0.10 -10.21 71.02
N TYR A 765 -0.80 -9.58 71.97
CA TYR A 765 -1.16 -10.21 73.26
C TYR A 765 -2.13 -11.41 73.15
N SER A 766 -2.74 -11.61 71.99
CA SER A 766 -3.59 -12.76 71.69
C SER A 766 -3.50 -13.04 70.19
N ILE A 767 -3.09 -14.26 69.82
CA ILE A 767 -2.99 -14.68 68.42
C ILE A 767 -4.37 -14.53 67.78
N THR A 768 -4.45 -13.77 66.68
CA THR A 768 -5.66 -13.75 65.85
C THR A 768 -5.33 -14.39 64.52
N PHE A 769 -5.41 -15.71 64.46
CA PHE A 769 -5.26 -16.48 63.23
C PHE A 769 -6.62 -16.57 62.50
N SER A 770 -6.65 -16.30 61.20
CA SER A 770 -7.89 -16.28 60.43
C SER A 770 -7.69 -16.66 58.96
N PHE A 771 -8.61 -17.44 58.40
CA PHE A 771 -8.64 -17.68 56.96
C PHE A 771 -8.98 -16.37 56.24
N HIS A 772 -8.11 -15.92 55.33
CA HIS A 772 -8.26 -14.67 54.60
C HIS A 772 -8.93 -14.90 53.24
N SER A 773 -8.34 -15.76 52.40
CA SER A 773 -8.87 -16.11 51.08
C SER A 773 -8.23 -17.39 50.53
N SER A 774 -8.76 -17.96 49.45
CA SER A 774 -8.06 -18.99 48.67
C SER A 774 -8.04 -18.65 47.19
N ILE A 775 -6.87 -18.81 46.58
CA ILE A 775 -6.53 -18.38 45.22
C ILE A 775 -6.49 -19.61 44.31
N ILE A 776 -7.18 -19.50 43.18
CA ILE A 776 -7.13 -20.44 42.04
C ILE A 776 -7.13 -19.55 40.77
N PRO A 777 -6.11 -19.61 39.90
CA PRO A 777 -6.10 -18.82 38.67
C PRO A 777 -7.19 -19.24 37.68
N ALA A 778 -7.72 -18.30 36.90
CA ALA A 778 -8.83 -18.57 35.98
C ALA A 778 -8.46 -19.45 34.77
N ASP A 779 -7.16 -19.64 34.49
CA ASP A 779 -6.61 -20.43 33.38
C ASP A 779 -5.74 -21.61 33.85
N ILE A 780 -5.97 -22.08 35.08
CA ILE A 780 -5.30 -23.27 35.63
C ILE A 780 -5.96 -24.56 35.14
N ALA A 781 -5.14 -25.55 34.80
CA ALA A 781 -5.55 -26.85 34.28
C ALA A 781 -5.01 -28.00 35.15
N SER A 782 -5.61 -29.18 35.02
CA SER A 782 -5.11 -30.39 35.68
C SER A 782 -3.67 -30.68 35.23
N ASN A 783 -2.81 -31.06 36.17
CA ASN A 783 -1.36 -31.24 36.02
C ASN A 783 -0.54 -29.94 35.93
N ASP A 784 -1.09 -28.77 36.26
CA ASP A 784 -0.31 -27.52 36.38
C ASP A 784 0.38 -27.35 37.74
N TYR A 785 -0.17 -27.93 38.83
CA TYR A 785 0.34 -27.86 40.20
C TYR A 785 0.51 -26.43 40.77
N PHE A 786 -0.52 -25.58 40.68
CA PHE A 786 -0.50 -24.26 41.32
C PHE A 786 -0.28 -24.33 42.84
N GLY A 787 0.65 -23.52 43.35
CA GLY A 787 1.10 -23.64 44.74
C GLY A 787 2.12 -24.77 44.95
N HIS A 788 2.80 -25.23 43.90
CA HIS A 788 4.01 -26.05 44.01
C HIS A 788 5.08 -25.29 44.81
N SER A 789 5.27 -24.02 44.49
CA SER A 789 6.06 -23.06 45.25
C SER A 789 5.24 -21.79 45.51
N VAL A 790 5.46 -21.15 46.65
CA VAL A 790 4.90 -19.84 47.00
C VAL A 790 5.98 -18.99 47.66
N SER A 791 5.90 -17.68 47.50
CA SER A 791 6.73 -16.69 48.20
C SER A 791 5.89 -15.41 48.39
N ILE A 792 6.10 -14.71 49.51
CA ILE A 792 5.36 -13.51 49.90
C ILE A 792 6.34 -12.54 50.55
N ASP A 793 6.23 -11.26 50.21
CA ASP A 793 6.93 -10.15 50.86
C ASP A 793 6.03 -8.90 50.78
N ASN A 794 5.86 -8.20 51.90
CA ASN A 794 5.02 -7.01 52.07
C ASN A 794 3.62 -7.15 51.43
N ASN A 795 3.40 -6.53 50.25
CA ASN A 795 2.09 -6.49 49.59
C ASN A 795 1.98 -7.47 48.41
N TYR A 796 2.99 -8.30 48.14
CA TYR A 796 3.00 -9.21 46.99
C TYR A 796 3.14 -10.68 47.37
N LEU A 797 2.35 -11.50 46.67
CA LEU A 797 2.38 -12.96 46.75
C LEU A 797 2.64 -13.50 45.34
N ILE A 798 3.68 -14.31 45.17
CA ILE A 798 3.93 -15.06 43.94
C ILE A 798 3.73 -16.57 44.18
N ALA A 799 3.05 -17.23 43.24
CA ALA A 799 2.78 -18.66 43.28
C ALA A 799 3.10 -19.34 41.95
N GLY A 800 3.86 -20.43 42.02
CA GLY A 800 4.32 -21.22 40.88
C GLY A 800 3.37 -22.36 40.51
N ALA A 801 3.30 -22.65 39.21
CA ALA A 801 2.58 -23.76 38.59
C ALA A 801 3.44 -24.39 37.47
N PRO A 802 4.41 -25.26 37.81
CA PRO A 802 5.45 -25.72 36.88
C PRO A 802 5.00 -26.65 35.76
N GLY A 803 3.80 -27.24 35.87
CA GLY A 803 3.39 -28.37 35.03
C GLY A 803 4.03 -29.69 35.45
N TYR A 804 3.37 -30.84 35.20
CA TYR A 804 3.96 -32.15 35.46
C TYR A 804 5.21 -32.35 34.58
N PRO A 805 6.36 -32.79 35.14
CA PRO A 805 7.50 -33.19 34.34
C PRO A 805 7.11 -34.31 33.36
N ASN A 806 7.31 -34.06 32.06
CA ASN A 806 6.89 -34.92 30.94
C ASN A 806 5.38 -34.87 30.56
N SER A 807 4.60 -33.89 31.03
CA SER A 807 3.31 -33.54 30.41
C SER A 807 3.46 -32.61 29.19
N SER A 808 2.34 -32.22 28.59
CA SER A 808 2.26 -31.13 27.61
C SER A 808 2.18 -29.72 28.23
N ASN A 809 2.08 -29.61 29.56
CA ASN A 809 1.78 -28.34 30.22
C ASN A 809 3.06 -27.50 30.31
N THR A 810 3.00 -26.27 29.82
CA THR A 810 4.10 -25.30 29.93
C THR A 810 4.02 -24.56 31.26
N GLY A 811 5.18 -24.32 31.87
CA GLY A 811 5.27 -23.74 33.21
C GLY A 811 4.76 -22.30 33.30
N LYS A 812 4.16 -21.96 34.44
CA LYS A 812 3.54 -20.66 34.74
C LYS A 812 3.93 -20.19 36.15
N ALA A 813 3.91 -18.87 36.36
CA ALA A 813 3.89 -18.27 37.69
C ALA A 813 2.95 -17.06 37.70
N TYR A 814 2.27 -16.85 38.83
CA TYR A 814 1.24 -15.84 38.98
C TYR A 814 1.59 -14.89 40.13
N LEU A 815 1.56 -13.59 39.87
CA LEU A 815 1.78 -12.54 40.86
C LEU A 815 0.46 -11.94 41.30
N TYR A 816 0.31 -11.75 42.61
CA TYR A 816 -0.82 -11.10 43.25
C TYR A 816 -0.35 -9.93 44.10
N GLU A 817 -1.13 -8.86 44.10
CA GLU A 817 -0.95 -7.68 44.96
C GLU A 817 -2.12 -7.57 45.94
N LEU A 818 -1.83 -7.24 47.20
CA LEU A 818 -2.83 -7.04 48.24
C LEU A 818 -3.51 -5.67 48.09
N GLN A 819 -4.56 -5.59 47.27
CA GLN A 819 -5.32 -4.37 47.05
C GLN A 819 -6.62 -4.39 47.87
N ASN A 820 -6.85 -3.37 48.70
CA ASN A 820 -8.07 -3.21 49.51
C ASN A 820 -8.43 -4.46 50.36
N SER A 821 -7.41 -5.11 50.95
CA SER A 821 -7.54 -6.36 51.71
C SER A 821 -8.10 -7.53 50.87
N SER A 822 -7.68 -7.65 49.61
CA SER A 822 -7.90 -8.80 48.75
C SER A 822 -6.72 -9.01 47.81
N TRP A 823 -6.34 -10.27 47.56
CA TRP A 823 -5.28 -10.61 46.61
C TRP A 823 -5.79 -10.49 45.17
N VAL A 824 -5.33 -9.46 44.47
CA VAL A 824 -5.68 -9.18 43.07
C VAL A 824 -4.53 -9.67 42.18
N GLN A 825 -4.83 -10.49 41.17
CA GLN A 825 -3.81 -10.94 40.23
C GLN A 825 -3.28 -9.75 39.41
N LEU A 826 -1.99 -9.47 39.53
CA LEU A 826 -1.34 -8.33 38.89
C LEU A 826 -0.65 -8.75 37.58
N GLU A 827 0.02 -9.90 37.56
CA GLU A 827 0.79 -10.38 36.40
C GLU A 827 0.75 -11.92 36.28
N LYS A 828 0.96 -12.44 35.07
CA LYS A 828 1.13 -13.88 34.81
C LYS A 828 2.31 -14.14 33.87
N PHE A 829 3.38 -14.68 34.44
CA PHE A 829 4.57 -15.09 33.71
C PHE A 829 4.39 -16.49 33.12
N THR A 830 4.74 -16.68 31.85
CA THR A 830 4.71 -18.00 31.18
C THR A 830 5.88 -18.19 30.22
N LYS A 831 6.24 -19.44 29.94
CA LYS A 831 7.21 -19.80 28.88
C LYS A 831 6.57 -20.74 27.86
N ASN A 832 7.10 -20.73 26.63
CA ASN A 832 6.64 -21.61 25.55
C ASN A 832 7.45 -22.91 25.48
N GLU A 833 7.98 -23.37 26.61
CA GLU A 833 8.78 -24.58 26.78
C GLU A 833 8.17 -25.44 27.91
N VAL A 834 8.31 -26.76 27.85
CA VAL A 834 8.03 -27.67 28.98
C VAL A 834 9.29 -27.74 29.84
N ASP A 835 9.60 -26.63 30.51
CA ASP A 835 10.87 -26.36 31.18
C ASP A 835 10.78 -26.29 32.72
N GLY A 836 9.58 -26.48 33.28
CA GLY A 836 9.32 -26.36 34.71
C GLY A 836 9.36 -24.92 35.22
N PHE A 837 9.15 -23.92 34.37
CA PHE A 837 9.03 -22.52 34.80
C PHE A 837 7.97 -22.34 35.90
N GLY A 838 8.39 -21.82 37.06
CA GLY A 838 7.54 -21.75 38.26
C GLY A 838 7.72 -22.92 39.22
N PHE A 839 8.73 -23.78 39.01
CA PHE A 839 9.06 -24.85 39.97
C PHE A 839 9.48 -24.27 41.32
N SER A 840 10.31 -23.23 41.29
CA SER A 840 10.63 -22.37 42.42
C SER A 840 10.33 -20.90 42.07
N VAL A 841 9.88 -20.14 43.08
CA VAL A 841 9.62 -18.70 42.98
C VAL A 841 10.12 -18.01 44.25
N SER A 842 10.64 -16.80 44.13
CA SER A 842 10.97 -15.92 45.25
C SER A 842 10.72 -14.46 44.87
N ILE A 843 10.22 -13.67 45.82
CA ILE A 843 9.96 -12.24 45.66
C ILE A 843 10.60 -11.45 46.81
N ALA A 844 11.00 -10.21 46.54
CA ALA A 844 11.37 -9.22 47.54
C ALA A 844 10.76 -7.85 47.18
N ASP A 845 10.29 -7.07 48.16
CA ASP A 845 9.55 -5.80 47.98
C ASP A 845 9.76 -4.81 49.14
N ASN A 846 10.99 -4.28 49.30
CA ASN A 846 11.27 -3.23 50.30
C ASN A 846 11.35 -1.83 49.67
N TYR A 847 12.08 -1.68 48.56
CA TYR A 847 12.15 -0.47 47.73
C TYR A 847 11.89 -0.75 46.24
N TYR A 848 12.31 -1.90 45.73
CA TYR A 848 12.08 -2.32 44.35
C TYR A 848 11.56 -3.77 44.31
N THR A 849 10.33 -3.96 43.80
CA THR A 849 9.73 -5.30 43.72
C THR A 849 10.50 -6.17 42.71
N LYS A 850 11.24 -7.16 43.20
CA LYS A 850 12.12 -8.06 42.43
C LYS A 850 11.66 -9.50 42.57
N ILE A 851 11.66 -10.23 41.45
CA ILE A 851 11.10 -11.57 41.33
C ILE A 851 12.10 -12.49 40.63
N ALA A 852 12.32 -13.67 41.22
CA ALA A 852 13.06 -14.78 40.62
C ALA A 852 12.16 -15.99 40.39
N ILE A 853 12.19 -16.54 39.17
CA ILE A 853 11.41 -17.74 38.80
C ILE A 853 12.35 -18.79 38.22
N GLY A 854 12.43 -19.94 38.89
CA GLY A 854 13.23 -21.09 38.45
C GLY A 854 12.51 -21.93 37.39
N ALA A 855 13.29 -22.39 36.40
CA ALA A 855 12.89 -23.34 35.37
C ALA A 855 13.95 -24.45 35.25
N PRO A 856 14.07 -25.36 36.23
CA PRO A 856 15.18 -26.32 36.31
C PRO A 856 15.22 -27.33 35.16
N PHE A 857 14.10 -27.57 34.46
CA PHE A 857 14.05 -28.50 33.33
C PHE A 857 14.38 -27.83 31.98
N SER A 858 14.64 -26.51 31.96
CA SER A 858 15.10 -25.78 30.79
C SER A 858 16.34 -26.40 30.14
N THR A 859 16.36 -26.35 28.80
CA THR A 859 17.53 -26.70 28.01
C THR A 859 18.37 -25.46 27.75
N VAL A 860 19.68 -25.53 28.04
CA VAL A 860 20.68 -24.52 27.70
C VAL A 860 21.51 -25.11 26.56
N ASN A 861 20.99 -24.99 25.34
CA ASN A 861 21.40 -25.74 24.13
C ASN A 861 22.94 -25.86 24.00
N PRO A 862 23.53 -27.08 23.97
CA PRO A 862 22.91 -28.41 23.82
C PRO A 862 22.61 -29.16 25.14
N LYS A 863 22.69 -28.50 26.30
CA LYS A 863 22.60 -29.12 27.63
C LYS A 863 21.13 -29.26 28.09
N THR A 864 20.60 -30.47 28.03
CA THR A 864 19.20 -30.80 28.37
C THR A 864 18.95 -30.80 29.87
N LYS A 865 17.90 -30.12 30.36
CA LYS A 865 17.62 -29.96 31.80
C LYS A 865 18.81 -29.38 32.59
N ALA A 866 19.56 -28.48 31.96
CA ALA A 866 20.61 -27.72 32.63
C ALA A 866 20.05 -26.65 33.57
N GLY A 867 18.84 -26.17 33.27
CA GLY A 867 18.10 -25.20 34.07
C GLY A 867 18.38 -23.73 33.70
N LYS A 868 17.39 -22.88 34.00
CA LYS A 868 17.43 -21.41 33.87
C LYS A 868 16.76 -20.79 35.10
N VAL A 869 17.13 -19.55 35.44
CA VAL A 869 16.33 -18.67 36.30
C VAL A 869 16.00 -17.41 35.51
N TYR A 870 14.75 -16.98 35.55
CA TYR A 870 14.29 -15.76 34.91
C TYR A 870 14.04 -14.69 35.98
N LEU A 871 14.52 -13.47 35.73
CA LEU A 871 14.44 -12.35 36.65
C LEU A 871 13.55 -11.24 36.12
N TYR A 872 12.69 -10.73 36.98
CA TYR A 872 11.74 -9.65 36.69
C TYR A 872 11.86 -8.58 37.78
N GLU A 873 11.76 -7.31 37.38
CA GLU A 873 11.81 -6.17 38.29
C GLU A 873 10.71 -5.18 37.88
N LYS A 874 10.06 -4.56 38.86
CA LYS A 874 8.90 -3.70 38.66
C LYS A 874 9.29 -2.36 38.05
N GLU A 875 8.82 -2.15 36.82
CA GLU A 875 8.92 -0.87 36.11
C GLU A 875 7.56 -0.16 36.05
N ALA A 876 7.55 1.08 35.54
CA ALA A 876 6.34 1.89 35.39
C ALA A 876 5.28 1.28 34.44
N THR A 877 5.62 0.21 33.70
CA THR A 877 4.75 -0.47 32.74
C THR A 877 4.42 -1.92 33.11
N GLY A 878 4.82 -2.41 34.28
CA GLY A 878 4.60 -3.80 34.73
C GLY A 878 5.88 -4.49 35.18
N PHE A 879 5.98 -5.80 34.99
CA PHE A 879 7.15 -6.61 35.35
C PHE A 879 7.85 -7.17 34.10
N PRO A 880 8.65 -6.37 33.38
CA PRO A 880 9.45 -6.87 32.27
C PRO A 880 10.54 -7.86 32.74
N GLU A 881 10.93 -8.75 31.84
CA GLU A 881 12.07 -9.66 32.03
C GLU A 881 13.38 -8.88 31.93
N GLN A 882 14.10 -8.78 33.04
CA GLN A 882 15.40 -8.08 33.10
C GLN A 882 16.52 -8.97 32.57
N GLN A 883 16.57 -10.24 32.99
CA GLN A 883 17.65 -11.15 32.63
C GLN A 883 17.25 -12.62 32.75
N VAL A 884 17.85 -13.46 31.89
CA VAL A 884 17.82 -14.92 32.02
C VAL A 884 19.20 -15.39 32.49
N LEU A 885 19.24 -16.07 33.62
CA LEU A 885 20.45 -16.63 34.21
C LEU A 885 20.57 -18.13 33.92
N THR A 886 21.82 -18.57 33.75
CA THR A 886 22.22 -19.97 33.59
C THR A 886 23.48 -20.23 34.42
N SER A 887 23.78 -21.50 34.69
CA SER A 887 25.08 -21.85 35.28
C SER A 887 26.20 -21.57 34.27
N GLU A 888 27.25 -20.87 34.70
CA GLU A 888 28.41 -20.44 33.86
C GLU A 888 29.05 -21.56 33.02
N ASN A 889 29.01 -22.80 33.52
CA ASN A 889 29.47 -23.99 32.82
C ASN A 889 28.37 -25.06 32.92
N PRO A 890 27.35 -25.03 32.05
CA PRO A 890 26.17 -25.88 32.20
C PRO A 890 26.45 -27.31 31.74
N ASN A 891 25.92 -28.30 32.45
CA ASN A 891 25.81 -29.69 32.06
C ASN A 891 24.35 -30.09 31.90
N SER A 892 24.11 -31.15 31.14
CA SER A 892 22.77 -31.75 31.12
C SER A 892 22.45 -32.29 32.51
N PHE A 893 21.22 -32.07 32.97
CA PHE A 893 20.74 -32.48 34.29
C PHE A 893 21.40 -31.77 35.49
N ASP A 894 22.01 -30.58 35.33
CA ASP A 894 22.43 -29.73 36.46
C ASP A 894 21.25 -29.21 37.31
N TYR A 895 20.07 -29.02 36.68
CA TYR A 895 18.86 -28.43 37.26
C TYR A 895 19.06 -27.05 37.95
N PHE A 896 19.82 -26.15 37.33
CA PHE A 896 19.98 -24.76 37.80
C PHE A 896 18.62 -24.05 37.94
N GLY A 897 18.35 -23.48 39.12
CA GLY A 897 17.03 -22.92 39.44
C GLY A 897 16.07 -23.91 40.10
N HIS A 898 16.57 -25.04 40.63
CA HIS A 898 15.79 -25.97 41.45
C HIS A 898 15.13 -25.26 42.64
N ASN A 899 15.88 -24.36 43.28
CA ASN A 899 15.39 -23.46 44.31
C ASN A 899 16.07 -22.09 44.16
N VAL A 900 15.37 -21.02 44.50
CA VAL A 900 15.83 -19.63 44.38
C VAL A 900 15.40 -18.83 45.60
N SER A 901 16.24 -17.88 46.02
CA SER A 901 15.94 -16.88 47.05
C SER A 901 16.52 -15.53 46.61
N ILE A 902 15.75 -14.45 46.68
CA ILE A 902 16.14 -13.10 46.24
C ILE A 902 16.00 -12.08 47.38
N LEU A 903 16.83 -11.03 47.38
CA LEU A 903 16.75 -9.87 48.26
C LEU A 903 16.66 -8.58 47.43
N ASP A 904 15.91 -7.59 47.93
CA ASP A 904 15.77 -6.26 47.29
C ASP A 904 17.13 -5.54 47.15
N GLU A 905 18.06 -5.79 48.08
CA GLU A 905 19.45 -5.32 48.03
C GLU A 905 20.23 -5.77 46.77
N GLY A 906 19.66 -6.66 45.95
CA GLY A 906 20.25 -7.10 44.69
C GLY A 906 21.04 -8.41 44.81
N PHE A 907 20.74 -9.25 45.80
CA PHE A 907 21.34 -10.58 45.95
C PHE A 907 20.36 -11.67 45.54
N LEU A 908 20.84 -12.67 44.79
CA LEU A 908 20.08 -13.84 44.38
C LEU A 908 20.90 -15.10 44.63
N LEU A 909 20.36 -16.03 45.39
CA LEU A 909 20.94 -17.33 45.65
C LEU A 909 20.20 -18.39 44.83
N VAL A 910 20.93 -19.17 44.03
CA VAL A 910 20.37 -20.19 43.12
C VAL A 910 20.94 -21.58 43.43
N GLY A 911 20.05 -22.54 43.65
CA GLY A 911 20.38 -23.95 43.83
C GLY A 911 20.69 -24.68 42.51
N VAL A 912 21.72 -25.53 42.53
CA VAL A 912 22.15 -26.39 41.40
C VAL A 912 22.46 -27.81 41.91
N PRO A 913 21.45 -28.54 42.43
CA PRO A 913 21.68 -29.71 43.28
C PRO A 913 22.34 -30.92 42.60
N TYR A 914 22.30 -31.05 41.29
CA TYR A 914 22.80 -32.22 40.57
C TYR A 914 24.14 -31.92 39.86
N LYS A 915 24.87 -30.90 40.34
CA LYS A 915 26.18 -30.52 39.82
C LYS A 915 27.26 -31.51 40.28
N GLY A 916 27.93 -32.17 39.34
CA GLY A 916 29.15 -32.96 39.63
C GLY A 916 29.13 -34.35 39.00
N SER A 917 29.96 -35.26 39.53
CA SER A 917 30.02 -36.66 39.10
C SER A 917 29.18 -37.62 39.95
N ASN A 918 28.81 -37.20 41.17
CA ASN A 918 28.03 -37.98 42.13
C ASN A 918 26.83 -37.15 42.66
N ASP A 919 26.30 -36.22 41.86
CA ASP A 919 25.25 -35.27 42.23
C ASP A 919 25.55 -34.48 43.53
N ASN A 920 26.80 -34.10 43.75
CA ASN A 920 27.25 -33.34 44.92
C ASN A 920 26.45 -32.05 45.14
N GLY A 921 26.16 -31.35 44.04
CA GLY A 921 25.48 -30.07 44.03
C GLY A 921 26.37 -28.87 44.35
N LEU A 922 25.79 -27.68 44.21
CA LEU A 922 26.31 -26.41 44.72
C LEU A 922 25.18 -25.37 44.78
N ALA A 923 25.42 -24.27 45.50
CA ALA A 923 24.66 -23.03 45.35
C ALA A 923 25.50 -21.94 44.66
N VAL A 924 24.83 -20.98 44.01
CA VAL A 924 25.46 -19.88 43.26
C VAL A 924 24.89 -18.55 43.74
N LEU A 925 25.74 -17.59 44.09
CA LEU A 925 25.35 -16.21 44.35
C LEU A 925 25.43 -15.39 43.06
N PHE A 926 24.42 -14.57 42.82
CA PHE A 926 24.42 -13.49 41.86
C PHE A 926 24.18 -12.16 42.58
N GLU A 927 24.89 -11.12 42.15
CA GLU A 927 24.76 -9.75 42.64
C GLU A 927 24.36 -8.82 41.50
N GLN A 928 23.39 -7.95 41.76
CA GLN A 928 22.93 -6.93 40.83
C GLN A 928 23.85 -5.71 40.89
N THR A 929 24.32 -5.24 39.73
CA THR A 929 25.06 -3.97 39.59
C THR A 929 24.46 -3.19 38.43
N GLY A 930 23.72 -2.11 38.76
CA GLY A 930 22.83 -1.47 37.80
C GLY A 930 21.70 -2.43 37.42
N ALA A 931 21.42 -2.56 36.12
CA ALA A 931 20.39 -3.49 35.62
C ALA A 931 20.88 -4.94 35.41
N ILE A 932 22.16 -5.24 35.67
CA ILE A 932 22.78 -6.54 35.32
C ILE A 932 23.06 -7.36 36.58
N TRP A 933 22.63 -8.61 36.57
CA TRP A 933 22.95 -9.63 37.57
C TRP A 933 24.19 -10.42 37.15
N GLY A 934 25.28 -10.27 37.91
CA GLY A 934 26.56 -10.96 37.71
C GLY A 934 26.77 -12.07 38.74
N GLN A 935 27.42 -13.17 38.35
CA GLN A 935 27.65 -14.32 39.22
C GLN A 935 28.91 -14.14 40.08
N THR A 936 28.76 -13.90 41.39
CA THR A 936 29.87 -13.50 42.28
C THR A 936 30.47 -14.63 43.12
N ALA A 937 29.68 -15.63 43.52
CA ALA A 937 30.18 -16.74 44.35
C ALA A 937 29.56 -18.10 43.97
N LYS A 938 30.27 -19.18 44.35
CA LYS A 938 29.80 -20.57 44.27
C LYS A 938 30.14 -21.29 45.57
N PHE A 939 29.15 -21.93 46.17
CA PHE A 939 29.25 -22.66 47.42
C PHE A 939 29.22 -24.16 47.13
N TYR A 940 30.38 -24.78 47.23
CA TYR A 940 30.58 -26.22 47.06
C TYR A 940 30.55 -26.92 48.43
N PRO A 941 30.20 -28.23 48.49
CA PRO A 941 30.31 -28.99 49.73
C PRO A 941 31.79 -29.14 50.14
N PRO A 942 32.10 -29.33 51.44
CA PRO A 942 33.49 -29.45 51.93
C PRO A 942 34.27 -30.62 51.33
N ASP A 943 33.57 -31.70 50.97
CA ASP A 943 34.12 -32.87 50.30
C ASP A 943 33.07 -33.58 49.41
N TYR A 944 33.45 -34.72 48.82
CA TYR A 944 32.67 -35.46 47.84
C TYR A 944 31.70 -36.50 48.44
N SER A 945 31.48 -36.53 49.75
CA SER A 945 30.52 -37.42 50.41
C SER A 945 29.11 -36.82 50.53
N TYR A 946 28.99 -35.50 50.50
CA TYR A 946 27.70 -34.81 50.50
C TYR A 946 27.06 -34.81 49.11
N GLN A 947 25.74 -34.98 49.06
CA GLN A 947 24.93 -35.00 47.84
C GLN A 947 23.82 -33.96 47.90
N TYR A 948 23.40 -33.53 46.71
CA TYR A 948 22.26 -32.65 46.46
C TYR A 948 22.33 -31.26 47.11
N MET A 949 23.54 -30.73 47.31
CA MET A 949 23.75 -29.39 47.86
C MET A 949 23.10 -28.32 46.98
N GLY A 950 22.22 -27.51 47.55
CA GLY A 950 21.41 -26.54 46.81
C GLY A 950 20.05 -27.08 46.34
N LYS A 951 19.55 -28.22 46.89
CA LYS A 951 18.12 -28.57 46.77
C LYS A 951 17.24 -27.50 47.42
N SER A 952 17.72 -26.90 48.51
CA SER A 952 17.21 -25.70 49.16
C SER A 952 18.30 -24.63 49.30
N VAL A 953 17.92 -23.37 49.19
CA VAL A 953 18.77 -22.20 49.42
C VAL A 953 17.96 -21.08 50.08
N ALA A 954 18.55 -20.37 51.03
CA ALA A 954 17.93 -19.22 51.68
C ALA A 954 18.99 -18.21 52.16
N PHE A 955 18.58 -16.97 52.38
CA PHE A 955 19.37 -16.00 53.13
C PHE A 955 18.99 -16.03 54.62
N GLY A 956 19.98 -15.81 55.48
CA GLY A 956 19.82 -15.24 56.82
C GLY A 956 20.59 -13.91 56.87
N ASP A 957 20.43 -13.11 57.93
CA ASP A 957 21.08 -11.80 57.99
C ASP A 957 22.62 -11.93 58.04
N GLY A 958 23.28 -11.45 56.97
CA GLY A 958 24.72 -11.60 56.71
C GLY A 958 25.19 -13.02 56.31
N ASP A 959 24.27 -13.99 56.20
CA ASP A 959 24.58 -15.42 56.04
C ASP A 959 23.89 -16.05 54.82
N ILE A 960 24.60 -16.92 54.12
CA ILE A 960 24.06 -17.73 53.04
C ILE A 960 23.84 -19.17 53.53
N LEU A 961 22.61 -19.68 53.36
CA LEU A 961 22.17 -20.97 53.87
C LEU A 961 21.93 -21.93 52.71
N VAL A 962 22.55 -23.11 52.76
CA VAL A 962 22.47 -24.11 51.67
C VAL A 962 22.24 -25.50 52.25
N GLY A 963 21.12 -26.12 51.87
CA GLY A 963 20.80 -27.50 52.27
C GLY A 963 21.45 -28.54 51.36
N ALA A 964 21.93 -29.63 51.95
CA ALA A 964 22.49 -30.79 51.29
C ALA A 964 21.86 -32.06 51.88
N ASN A 965 20.67 -32.40 51.39
CA ASN A 965 19.91 -33.56 51.86
C ASN A 965 20.18 -34.80 50.99
N SER A 966 21.16 -35.60 51.42
CA SER A 966 21.29 -37.00 51.01
C SER A 966 20.22 -37.86 51.69
N ASP A 967 20.06 -39.08 51.20
CA ASP A 967 19.00 -39.99 51.66
C ASP A 967 19.31 -40.56 53.07
N ASP A 968 20.58 -40.63 53.48
CA ASP A 968 21.01 -41.15 54.80
C ASP A 968 21.35 -40.04 55.83
N VAL A 969 21.91 -38.90 55.42
CA VAL A 969 22.43 -37.84 56.34
C VAL A 969 22.23 -36.43 55.77
N GLY A 970 21.10 -35.80 56.09
CA GLY A 970 20.86 -34.42 55.73
C GLY A 970 21.76 -33.42 56.47
N ASN A 971 22.23 -32.38 55.76
CA ASN A 971 23.13 -31.34 56.27
C ASN A 971 22.68 -29.94 55.83
N VAL A 972 23.08 -28.91 56.59
CA VAL A 972 22.97 -27.50 56.18
C VAL A 972 24.32 -26.80 56.39
N PHE A 973 24.77 -26.08 55.35
CA PHE A 973 25.99 -25.29 55.39
C PHE A 973 25.66 -23.81 55.53
N ILE A 974 26.31 -23.12 56.47
CA ILE A 974 26.19 -21.69 56.68
C ILE A 974 27.49 -20.99 56.22
N PHE A 975 27.32 -20.03 55.32
CA PHE A 975 28.40 -19.23 54.75
C PHE A 975 28.25 -17.79 55.22
N SER A 976 28.87 -17.47 56.36
CA SER A 976 28.84 -16.14 56.97
C SER A 976 29.89 -15.22 56.35
N LYS A 977 29.52 -13.97 56.04
CA LYS A 977 30.45 -12.94 55.56
C LYS A 977 31.50 -12.65 56.64
N LYS A 978 32.79 -12.60 56.31
CA LYS A 978 33.86 -12.36 57.32
C LYS A 978 33.72 -10.94 57.91
N PRO A 979 33.92 -10.71 59.22
CA PRO A 979 33.51 -9.46 59.91
C PRO A 979 34.17 -8.12 59.51
N ASN A 980 34.95 -8.08 58.43
CA ASN A 980 35.69 -6.91 57.95
C ASN A 980 35.36 -6.54 56.49
N TYR A 981 34.31 -7.13 55.88
CA TYR A 981 33.93 -6.94 54.46
C TYR A 981 32.45 -6.69 54.28
#